data_AF-A0A674JDG1-F1
#
_entry.id   AF-A0A674JDG1-F1
#
_cell.length_a   1.000
_cell.length_b   1.000
_cell.length_c   1.000
_cell.angle_alpha   90.00
_cell.angle_beta   90.00
_cell.angle_gamma   90.00
#
_symmetry.space_group_name_H-M   'P 1'
#
loop_
_entity.id
_entity.type
_entity.pdbx_description
1 polymer ?
#
loop_
_entity_poly.entity_id
_entity_poly.type
_entity_poly.pdbx_seq_one_letter_code
_entity_poly.pdbx_strand_id
1 'polypeptide(L)'
;IKYCHHCLAYVSAVVPLILLSSAHLNAPQRSFGIDYDKNYFLKDGKPFRYISGSIHYSRVPRYYWKDRLLKMKMAGLDAIQTYVPWNYHEFKPGVYNFSGDRDIEYFLQLANEIGLLVILRAGPYICAEWDMGGLPAWLLEKESIVLRSSDLDYLAAVERWMGVLLPKMKPHLYQNGGPVIMVQVENEYGSYFACDYDYLRYLQKLFHHHLGDEVVLFTTDGASKHYLRCGALQGLYATVDFAPGGNVTAAFLTQRGSEPRGPLVNSEFYTGWLDHWGHPHSVVPTNRIAKTLDEILARGANVNMYMFIGGTNFAYWNGANMPYSSQPTSYDYDAPLSEAGDLTDKYFALREVIGRVSSKSAFSALQLGTVAELLNDLSPSGPIRSTYPLTFVQLQQYFGFVLYRTTLPKNCSEPTPLFSPLNGVHDRAYVSVDGVPQGVLERGKSYTINITGKAGSNLDVLVENMGRVNYGRYNNDFKGLVSNLSLGQVTLIDWEIYPLDIDSVVGHGLNSRGDESKTSGGNPSRDAAPAFYTGRFSIPSGIPDLPQDTYIKFPGWTKGQIWINGFNLGRYWPVRGPQVTLFVPSNILVSSSPNNITVLELEQSPCGIQKCAIEFVDKPDINATLQYENNTRKLFTKDLWLDPL
;
A
#
# COMPACT_ATOMS: atom_id res chain seq x y z
N ILE A 1 -23.09 64.20 81.47
CA ILE A 1 -21.85 63.86 80.74
C ILE A 1 -22.23 63.67 79.26
N LYS A 2 -21.55 64.11 78.20
CA LYS A 2 -20.73 65.29 77.83
C LYS A 2 -20.34 64.98 76.35
N TYR A 3 -20.52 65.88 75.38
CA TYR A 3 -20.15 65.75 73.93
C TYR A 3 -20.97 64.73 73.07
N CYS A 4 -21.18 64.90 71.75
CA CYS A 4 -21.13 66.10 70.87
C CYS A 4 -21.95 65.97 69.55
N HIS A 5 -22.00 67.08 68.81
CA HIS A 5 -22.44 67.38 67.42
C HIS A 5 -22.30 66.27 66.32
N HIS A 6 -23.19 66.18 65.31
CA HIS A 6 -23.23 66.92 64.01
C HIS A 6 -21.90 66.83 63.20
N CYS A 7 -21.85 66.70 61.86
CA CYS A 7 -22.87 66.97 60.83
C CYS A 7 -22.63 66.23 59.47
N LEU A 8 -23.54 66.50 58.52
CA LEU A 8 -23.58 66.21 57.07
C LEU A 8 -22.27 65.99 56.27
N ALA A 9 -22.33 65.10 55.26
CA ALA A 9 -21.77 65.33 53.91
C ALA A 9 -22.45 64.45 52.82
N TYR A 10 -22.71 65.00 51.63
CA TYR A 10 -23.15 64.28 50.43
C TYR A 10 -21.95 64.04 49.50
N VAL A 11 -21.83 62.86 48.88
CA VAL A 11 -21.08 62.66 47.63
C VAL A 11 -21.83 61.67 46.74
N SER A 12 -22.21 62.08 45.53
CA SER A 12 -22.77 61.19 44.51
C SER A 12 -21.65 60.45 43.79
N ALA A 13 -21.69 59.12 43.79
CA ALA A 13 -20.84 58.29 42.93
C ALA A 13 -21.68 57.68 41.80
N VAL A 14 -21.51 58.17 40.58
CA VAL A 14 -22.15 57.60 39.39
C VAL A 14 -21.45 56.28 39.05
N VAL A 15 -22.15 55.15 39.22
CA VAL A 15 -21.69 53.86 38.72
C VAL A 15 -22.07 53.75 37.24
N PRO A 16 -21.10 53.63 36.30
CA PRO A 16 -21.43 53.36 34.91
C PRO A 16 -22.00 51.94 34.82
N LEU A 17 -23.24 51.80 34.38
CA LEU A 17 -23.82 50.49 34.09
C LEU A 17 -23.18 49.97 32.81
N ILE A 18 -22.03 49.29 32.94
CA ILE A 18 -21.37 48.63 31.81
C ILE A 18 -22.28 47.48 31.36
N LEU A 19 -23.12 47.78 30.37
CA LEU A 19 -23.80 46.79 29.56
C LEU A 19 -22.74 45.97 28.85
N LEU A 20 -22.37 44.84 29.46
CA LEU A 20 -21.73 43.73 28.78
C LEU A 20 -22.71 43.21 27.73
N SER A 21 -22.71 43.86 26.57
CA SER A 21 -23.32 43.29 25.38
C SER A 21 -22.63 41.96 25.12
N SER A 22 -23.37 40.87 25.30
CA SER A 22 -22.97 39.53 24.89
C SER A 22 -22.97 39.47 23.36
N ALA A 23 -22.00 40.18 22.76
CA ALA A 23 -21.61 40.01 21.39
C ALA A 23 -21.05 38.59 21.29
N HIS A 24 -21.96 37.65 21.00
CA HIS A 24 -21.62 36.45 20.26
C HIS A 24 -21.00 36.94 18.95
N LEU A 25 -19.67 37.12 18.99
CA LEU A 25 -18.84 37.11 17.81
C LEU A 25 -19.08 35.74 17.18
N ASN A 26 -20.02 35.70 16.24
CA ASN A 26 -20.19 34.56 15.35
C ASN A 26 -18.84 34.37 14.66
N ALA A 27 -18.06 33.41 15.15
CA ALA A 27 -16.84 33.00 14.50
C ALA A 27 -17.21 32.69 13.04
N PRO A 28 -16.56 33.32 12.05
CA PRO A 28 -17.00 33.24 10.66
C PRO A 28 -17.10 31.77 10.26
N GLN A 29 -18.31 31.34 9.90
CA GLN A 29 -18.61 29.94 9.69
C GLN A 29 -17.70 29.39 8.59
N ARG A 30 -16.87 28.41 8.97
CA ARG A 30 -15.88 27.83 8.09
C ARG A 30 -16.57 27.22 6.87
N SER A 31 -16.09 27.59 5.70
CA SER A 31 -16.71 27.23 4.43
C SER A 31 -15.63 26.92 3.41
N PHE A 32 -15.87 25.88 2.61
CA PHE A 32 -15.08 25.54 1.43
C PHE A 32 -16.05 25.25 0.28
N GLY A 33 -15.75 25.71 -0.93
CA GLY A 33 -16.67 25.57 -2.07
C GLY A 33 -16.06 26.05 -3.38
N ILE A 34 -16.82 25.93 -4.48
CA ILE A 34 -16.37 26.31 -5.82
C ILE A 34 -17.05 27.63 -6.25
N ASP A 35 -16.25 28.63 -6.64
CA ASP A 35 -16.72 29.78 -7.41
C ASP A 35 -16.63 29.43 -8.90
N TYR A 36 -17.74 28.92 -9.44
CA TYR A 36 -17.82 28.49 -10.84
C TYR A 36 -17.57 29.65 -11.81
N ASP A 37 -18.10 30.84 -11.53
CA ASP A 37 -17.99 32.00 -12.42
C ASP A 37 -16.57 32.57 -12.47
N LYS A 38 -15.84 32.55 -11.35
CA LYS A 38 -14.47 33.08 -11.25
C LYS A 38 -13.39 31.99 -11.35
N ASN A 39 -13.78 30.73 -11.48
CA ASN A 39 -12.92 29.57 -11.74
C ASN A 39 -11.88 29.29 -10.64
N TYR A 40 -12.26 29.40 -9.37
CA TYR A 40 -11.41 29.06 -8.22
C TYR A 40 -12.19 28.45 -7.05
N PHE A 41 -11.49 27.93 -6.04
CA PHE A 41 -12.13 27.58 -4.77
C PHE A 41 -12.33 28.84 -3.91
N LEU A 42 -13.37 28.83 -3.08
CA LEU A 42 -13.56 29.77 -1.99
C LEU A 42 -13.29 29.05 -0.67
N LYS A 43 -12.38 29.59 0.14
CA LYS A 43 -12.13 29.18 1.52
C LYS A 43 -12.43 30.35 2.44
N ASP A 44 -13.38 30.18 3.36
CA ASP A 44 -13.88 31.24 4.27
C ASP A 44 -14.30 32.52 3.50
N GLY A 45 -14.93 32.35 2.33
CA GLY A 45 -15.34 33.45 1.45
C GLY A 45 -14.19 34.14 0.68
N LYS A 46 -12.96 33.65 0.74
CA LYS A 46 -11.79 34.20 0.04
C LYS A 46 -11.31 33.28 -1.09
N PRO A 47 -10.78 33.81 -2.21
CA PRO A 47 -10.21 32.99 -3.28
C PRO A 47 -9.07 32.12 -2.75
N PHE A 48 -9.08 30.84 -3.13
CA PHE A 48 -8.15 29.85 -2.64
C PHE A 48 -7.72 28.89 -3.77
N ARG A 49 -6.47 28.43 -3.68
CA ARG A 49 -5.87 27.43 -4.58
C ARG A 49 -4.85 26.62 -3.78
N TYR A 50 -5.04 25.30 -3.67
CA TYR A 50 -4.13 24.44 -2.93
C TYR A 50 -2.89 24.04 -3.75
N ILE A 51 -1.81 23.78 -3.02
CA ILE A 51 -0.63 23.03 -3.45
C ILE A 51 -0.49 21.85 -2.49
N SER A 52 -0.87 20.67 -2.98
CA SER A 52 -0.93 19.42 -2.21
C SER A 52 0.20 18.46 -2.58
N GLY A 53 0.49 17.53 -1.67
CA GLY A 53 1.31 16.36 -1.93
C GLY A 53 0.65 15.10 -1.38
N SER A 54 0.78 13.98 -2.09
CA SER A 54 0.28 12.69 -1.63
C SER A 54 1.19 12.06 -0.57
N ILE A 55 0.55 11.56 0.48
CA ILE A 55 1.13 10.74 1.54
C ILE A 55 0.12 9.67 1.92
N HIS A 56 0.52 8.41 1.98
CA HIS A 56 -0.35 7.33 2.44
C HIS A 56 0.05 6.92 3.86
N TYR A 57 -0.81 7.22 4.84
CA TYR A 57 -0.55 6.88 6.25
C TYR A 57 -0.36 5.36 6.46
N SER A 58 -0.94 4.52 5.59
CA SER A 58 -0.78 3.06 5.61
C SER A 58 0.59 2.58 5.08
N ARG A 59 1.39 3.46 4.46
CA ARG A 59 2.76 3.20 3.98
C ARG A 59 3.86 3.85 4.84
N VAL A 60 3.49 4.56 5.90
CA VAL A 60 4.40 5.28 6.79
C VAL A 60 4.04 4.93 8.24
N PRO A 61 4.96 4.44 9.10
CA PRO A 61 4.63 4.17 10.50
C PRO A 61 4.15 5.41 11.23
N ARG A 62 3.18 5.28 12.15
CA ARG A 62 2.57 6.40 12.90
C ARG A 62 3.59 7.24 13.66
N TYR A 63 4.64 6.61 14.15
CA TYR A 63 5.80 7.24 14.76
C TYR A 63 6.38 8.38 13.88
N TYR A 64 6.34 8.21 12.56
CA TYR A 64 6.87 9.15 11.59
C TYR A 64 5.85 10.09 10.94
N TRP A 65 4.54 9.91 11.14
CA TRP A 65 3.52 10.79 10.52
C TRP A 65 3.82 12.27 10.80
N LYS A 66 4.20 12.63 12.03
CA LYS A 66 4.51 14.03 12.39
C LYS A 66 5.73 14.57 11.64
N ASP A 67 6.79 13.78 11.50
CA ASP A 67 8.00 14.16 10.75
C ASP A 67 7.70 14.31 9.25
N ARG A 68 7.02 13.32 8.64
CA ARG A 68 6.72 13.38 7.20
C ARG A 68 5.77 14.54 6.88
N LEU A 69 4.72 14.77 7.69
CA LEU A 69 3.81 15.92 7.56
C LEU A 69 4.51 17.27 7.82
N LEU A 70 5.45 17.35 8.77
CA LEU A 70 6.25 18.57 8.97
C LEU A 70 7.17 18.83 7.78
N LYS A 71 7.81 17.82 7.20
CA LYS A 71 8.61 17.95 5.96
C LYS A 71 7.76 18.45 4.80
N MET A 72 6.57 17.87 4.61
CA MET A 72 5.56 18.34 3.64
C MET A 72 5.15 19.80 3.88
N LYS A 73 4.84 20.20 5.12
CA LYS A 73 4.50 21.59 5.45
C LYS A 73 5.66 22.55 5.19
N MET A 74 6.87 22.14 5.57
CA MET A 74 8.10 22.89 5.37
C MET A 74 8.49 22.98 3.89
N ALA A 75 7.96 22.12 3.01
CA ALA A 75 8.04 22.21 1.56
C ALA A 75 7.02 23.19 0.92
N GLY A 76 6.35 24.02 1.73
CA GLY A 76 5.44 25.06 1.25
C GLY A 76 4.04 24.58 0.91
N LEU A 77 3.71 23.30 1.18
CA LEU A 77 2.38 22.76 0.97
C LEU A 77 1.37 23.37 1.95
N ASP A 78 0.18 23.70 1.44
CA ASP A 78 -0.97 24.11 2.25
C ASP A 78 -1.95 22.96 2.51
N ALA A 79 -1.86 21.88 1.74
CA ALA A 79 -2.67 20.69 1.85
C ALA A 79 -1.86 19.39 1.68
N ILE A 80 -2.50 18.26 2.02
CA ILE A 80 -2.06 16.91 1.66
C ILE A 80 -3.19 16.13 0.99
N GLN A 81 -2.85 15.05 0.28
CA GLN A 81 -3.81 14.08 -0.24
C GLN A 81 -3.52 12.70 0.31
N THR A 82 -4.54 11.96 0.76
CA THR A 82 -4.41 10.56 1.18
C THR A 82 -5.58 9.71 0.71
N TYR A 83 -5.29 8.47 0.29
CA TYR A 83 -6.29 7.41 0.17
C TYR A 83 -6.66 6.82 1.54
N VAL A 84 -7.81 6.13 1.60
CA VAL A 84 -8.19 5.23 2.70
C VAL A 84 -8.36 3.81 2.15
N PRO A 85 -7.41 2.89 2.35
CA PRO A 85 -7.55 1.51 1.87
C PRO A 85 -8.54 0.72 2.72
N TRP A 86 -9.68 0.33 2.16
CA TRP A 86 -10.75 -0.38 2.87
C TRP A 86 -10.25 -1.69 3.49
N ASN A 87 -9.48 -2.49 2.74
CA ASN A 87 -8.90 -3.76 3.22
C ASN A 87 -7.85 -3.62 4.34
N TYR A 88 -7.30 -2.41 4.54
CA TYR A 88 -6.46 -2.10 5.69
C TYR A 88 -7.29 -1.93 6.97
N HIS A 89 -8.55 -1.49 6.86
CA HIS A 89 -9.43 -1.30 8.01
C HIS A 89 -10.35 -2.50 8.29
N GLU A 90 -10.96 -3.10 7.27
CA GLU A 90 -11.92 -4.22 7.40
C GLU A 90 -11.32 -5.53 6.86
N PHE A 91 -10.38 -6.10 7.63
CA PHE A 91 -9.66 -7.33 7.27
C PHE A 91 -10.56 -8.58 7.20
N LYS A 92 -11.66 -8.57 7.96
CA LYS A 92 -12.78 -9.53 7.88
C LYS A 92 -14.09 -8.75 7.94
N PRO A 93 -15.20 -9.24 7.35
CA PRO A 93 -16.49 -8.54 7.37
C PRO A 93 -16.90 -8.14 8.80
N GLY A 94 -17.21 -6.86 9.01
CA GLY A 94 -17.59 -6.28 10.30
C GLY A 94 -16.46 -6.12 11.33
N VAL A 95 -15.22 -6.49 11.01
CA VAL A 95 -14.07 -6.42 11.94
C VAL A 95 -13.16 -5.25 11.56
N TYR A 96 -13.44 -4.10 12.16
CA TYR A 96 -12.76 -2.83 11.88
C TYR A 96 -11.56 -2.57 12.81
N ASN A 97 -10.46 -2.09 12.24
CA ASN A 97 -9.32 -1.57 13.00
C ASN A 97 -9.00 -0.12 12.59
N PHE A 98 -9.07 0.79 13.57
CA PHE A 98 -8.75 2.22 13.46
C PHE A 98 -7.74 2.66 14.53
N SER A 99 -6.79 1.79 14.90
CA SER A 99 -5.84 2.02 16.00
C SER A 99 -4.39 1.78 15.56
N GLY A 100 -3.43 2.33 16.33
CA GLY A 100 -2.00 2.27 15.95
C GLY A 100 -1.79 2.98 14.61
N ASP A 101 -1.12 2.31 13.67
CA ASP A 101 -0.90 2.78 12.29
C ASP A 101 -2.19 2.85 11.44
N ARG A 102 -3.34 2.40 11.96
CA ARG A 102 -4.64 2.46 11.28
C ARG A 102 -5.51 3.63 11.74
N ASP A 103 -4.97 4.53 12.55
CA ASP A 103 -5.69 5.67 13.15
C ASP A 103 -5.75 6.88 12.20
N ILE A 104 -6.60 6.77 11.17
CA ILE A 104 -6.87 7.86 10.21
C ILE A 104 -7.43 9.12 10.89
N GLU A 105 -8.24 8.97 11.94
CA GLU A 105 -8.77 10.10 12.71
C GLU A 105 -7.63 10.91 13.37
N TYR A 106 -6.65 10.25 13.99
CA TYR A 106 -5.45 10.91 14.50
C TYR A 106 -4.55 11.47 13.38
N PHE A 107 -4.41 10.79 12.25
CA PHE A 107 -3.64 11.32 11.11
C PHE A 107 -4.23 12.65 10.59
N LEU A 108 -5.55 12.75 10.48
CA LEU A 108 -6.25 13.98 10.11
C LEU A 108 -6.13 15.06 11.20
N GLN A 109 -6.23 14.70 12.48
CA GLN A 109 -6.00 15.64 13.59
C GLN A 109 -4.58 16.22 13.54
N LEU A 110 -3.58 15.37 13.31
CA LEU A 110 -2.16 15.76 13.23
C LEU A 110 -1.85 16.66 12.03
N ALA A 111 -2.47 16.41 10.87
CA ALA A 111 -2.39 17.32 9.72
C ALA A 111 -2.99 18.70 10.05
N ASN A 112 -4.14 18.72 10.73
CA ASN A 112 -4.81 19.95 11.17
C ASN A 112 -3.98 20.73 12.21
N GLU A 113 -3.34 20.05 13.17
CA GLU A 113 -2.39 20.65 14.13
C GLU A 113 -1.18 21.31 13.45
N ILE A 114 -0.69 20.72 12.37
CA ILE A 114 0.44 21.24 11.57
C ILE A 114 0.00 22.39 10.64
N GLY A 115 -1.30 22.65 10.53
CA GLY A 115 -1.85 23.65 9.62
C GLY A 115 -1.82 23.22 8.16
N LEU A 116 -2.05 21.93 7.89
CA LEU A 116 -2.30 21.35 6.57
C LEU A 116 -3.79 21.06 6.40
N LEU A 117 -4.34 21.45 5.25
CA LEU A 117 -5.65 20.99 4.79
C LEU A 117 -5.55 19.57 4.22
N VAL A 118 -6.68 18.89 4.00
CA VAL A 118 -6.69 17.52 3.47
C VAL A 118 -7.65 17.39 2.28
N ILE A 119 -7.17 16.78 1.21
CA ILE A 119 -7.98 16.18 0.16
C ILE A 119 -8.07 14.69 0.49
N LEU A 120 -9.25 14.23 0.89
CA LEU A 120 -9.46 12.84 1.32
C LEU A 120 -9.95 12.00 0.13
N ARG A 121 -9.39 10.80 -0.06
CA ARG A 121 -9.83 9.88 -1.13
C ARG A 121 -10.35 8.59 -0.51
N ALA A 122 -11.65 8.56 -0.26
CA ALA A 122 -12.30 7.56 0.60
C ALA A 122 -12.59 6.21 -0.11
N GLY A 123 -12.42 6.14 -1.43
CA GLY A 123 -12.63 4.92 -2.21
C GLY A 123 -14.08 4.74 -2.69
N PRO A 124 -14.64 3.52 -2.70
CA PRO A 124 -14.17 2.32 -1.99
C PRO A 124 -12.96 1.64 -2.63
N TYR A 125 -12.75 1.83 -3.93
CA TYR A 125 -11.53 1.44 -4.66
C TYR A 125 -10.57 2.63 -4.76
N ILE A 126 -9.27 2.37 -4.68
CA ILE A 126 -8.21 3.38 -4.65
C ILE A 126 -7.04 3.15 -5.61
N CYS A 127 -6.96 2.03 -6.34
CA CYS A 127 -5.79 1.67 -7.17
C CYS A 127 -4.47 1.66 -6.35
N ALA A 128 -3.66 2.73 -6.46
CA ALA A 128 -2.55 3.09 -5.56
C ALA A 128 -1.42 2.06 -5.40
N GLU A 129 -1.22 1.13 -6.36
CA GLU A 129 -0.28 0.01 -6.28
C GLU A 129 -0.46 -0.90 -5.04
N TRP A 130 -1.66 -0.86 -4.43
CA TRP A 130 -2.00 -1.53 -3.17
C TRP A 130 -2.80 -2.81 -3.43
N ASP A 131 -2.75 -3.83 -2.57
CA ASP A 131 -3.45 -5.11 -2.79
C ASP A 131 -4.92 -4.88 -3.19
N MET A 132 -5.31 -5.42 -4.34
CA MET A 132 -6.68 -5.39 -4.89
C MET A 132 -7.25 -3.99 -5.11
N GLY A 133 -6.39 -2.95 -5.20
CA GLY A 133 -6.83 -1.56 -5.28
C GLY A 133 -7.51 -1.09 -4.00
N GLY A 134 -7.12 -1.66 -2.84
CA GLY A 134 -7.71 -1.37 -1.52
C GLY A 134 -9.00 -2.12 -1.20
N LEU A 135 -9.56 -2.88 -2.14
CA LEU A 135 -10.76 -3.69 -1.91
C LEU A 135 -10.46 -4.92 -1.02
N PRO A 136 -11.35 -5.32 -0.09
CA PRO A 136 -11.14 -6.52 0.71
C PRO A 136 -11.30 -7.80 -0.09
N ALA A 137 -10.34 -8.72 0.04
CA ALA A 137 -10.34 -10.01 -0.64
C ALA A 137 -11.53 -10.91 -0.26
N TRP A 138 -12.16 -10.71 0.90
CA TRP A 138 -13.40 -11.42 1.28
C TRP A 138 -14.59 -11.08 0.39
N LEU A 139 -14.56 -9.98 -0.39
CA LEU A 139 -15.56 -9.71 -1.43
C LEU A 139 -15.62 -10.84 -2.48
N LEU A 140 -14.51 -11.56 -2.69
CA LEU A 140 -14.41 -12.66 -3.65
C LEU A 140 -15.03 -13.97 -3.14
N GLU A 141 -15.52 -14.04 -1.89
CA GLU A 141 -16.30 -15.21 -1.43
C GLU A 141 -17.55 -15.42 -2.32
N LYS A 142 -18.07 -14.34 -2.92
CA LYS A 142 -18.93 -14.41 -4.11
C LYS A 142 -18.06 -14.49 -5.37
N GLU A 143 -17.84 -15.71 -5.87
CA GLU A 143 -17.00 -15.96 -7.06
C GLU A 143 -17.47 -15.21 -8.33
N SER A 144 -18.76 -14.88 -8.42
CA SER A 144 -19.38 -14.17 -9.54
C SER A 144 -19.48 -12.64 -9.36
N ILE A 145 -18.85 -12.07 -8.33
CA ILE A 145 -18.98 -10.64 -8.01
C ILE A 145 -18.43 -9.72 -9.11
N VAL A 146 -19.18 -8.70 -9.47
CA VAL A 146 -18.71 -7.62 -10.35
C VAL A 146 -18.30 -6.43 -9.48
N LEU A 147 -17.01 -6.36 -9.14
CA LEU A 147 -16.41 -5.25 -8.40
C LEU A 147 -16.63 -3.91 -9.12
N ARG A 148 -16.68 -2.81 -8.37
CA ARG A 148 -16.86 -1.43 -8.89
C ARG A 148 -18.06 -1.31 -9.85
N SER A 149 -19.21 -1.86 -9.45
CA SER A 149 -20.47 -1.83 -10.21
C SER A 149 -21.69 -1.89 -9.28
N SER A 150 -22.90 -1.85 -9.86
CA SER A 150 -24.18 -2.00 -9.15
C SER A 150 -24.52 -3.44 -8.77
N ASP A 151 -23.54 -4.36 -8.73
CA ASP A 151 -23.68 -5.67 -8.10
C ASP A 151 -24.18 -5.50 -6.66
N LEU A 152 -25.34 -6.08 -6.34
CA LEU A 152 -26.03 -5.84 -5.07
C LEU A 152 -25.21 -6.26 -3.84
N ASP A 153 -24.39 -7.30 -3.95
CA ASP A 153 -23.56 -7.78 -2.85
C ASP A 153 -22.33 -6.88 -2.65
N TYR A 154 -21.78 -6.35 -3.76
CA TYR A 154 -20.74 -5.33 -3.73
C TYR A 154 -21.27 -4.00 -3.14
N LEU A 155 -22.42 -3.51 -3.62
CA LEU A 155 -23.05 -2.29 -3.09
C LEU A 155 -23.38 -2.43 -1.60
N ALA A 156 -23.96 -3.56 -1.17
CA ALA A 156 -24.27 -3.78 0.24
C ALA A 156 -23.00 -3.84 1.13
N ALA A 157 -21.88 -4.33 0.60
CA ALA A 157 -20.60 -4.29 1.30
C ALA A 157 -20.02 -2.86 1.39
N VAL A 158 -20.07 -2.10 0.29
CA VAL A 158 -19.66 -0.70 0.23
C VAL A 158 -20.52 0.19 1.15
N GLU A 159 -21.83 -0.06 1.24
CA GLU A 159 -22.75 0.66 2.13
C GLU A 159 -22.35 0.47 3.60
N ARG A 160 -22.07 -0.76 4.03
CA ARG A 160 -21.59 -1.05 5.39
C ARG A 160 -20.26 -0.36 5.68
N TRP A 161 -19.30 -0.42 4.75
CA TRP A 161 -17.99 0.22 4.90
C TRP A 161 -18.10 1.75 5.01
N MET A 162 -18.79 2.39 4.07
CA MET A 162 -18.96 3.85 4.07
C MET A 162 -19.80 4.32 5.26
N GLY A 163 -20.77 3.52 5.70
CA GLY A 163 -21.52 3.74 6.94
C GLY A 163 -20.69 3.69 8.22
N VAL A 164 -19.46 3.14 8.17
CA VAL A 164 -18.47 3.20 9.26
C VAL A 164 -17.44 4.31 9.02
N LEU A 165 -16.90 4.42 7.81
CA LEU A 165 -15.87 5.40 7.48
C LEU A 165 -16.39 6.85 7.48
N LEU A 166 -17.44 7.14 6.71
CA LEU A 166 -17.85 8.52 6.43
C LEU A 166 -18.38 9.26 7.67
N PRO A 167 -19.11 8.63 8.62
CA PRO A 167 -19.41 9.24 9.91
C PRO A 167 -18.17 9.60 10.75
N LYS A 168 -17.07 8.85 10.66
CA LYS A 168 -15.78 9.21 11.28
C LYS A 168 -15.11 10.38 10.58
N MET A 169 -15.28 10.49 9.26
CA MET A 169 -14.71 11.60 8.48
C MET A 169 -15.52 12.89 8.63
N LYS A 170 -16.81 12.84 8.99
CA LYS A 170 -17.70 14.02 9.09
C LYS A 170 -17.18 15.10 10.06
N PRO A 171 -16.72 14.81 11.29
CA PRO A 171 -16.10 15.82 12.17
C PRO A 171 -14.81 16.42 11.60
N HIS A 172 -14.12 15.70 10.72
CA HIS A 172 -12.89 16.16 10.09
C HIS A 172 -13.12 17.05 8.85
N LEU A 173 -14.36 17.23 8.39
CA LEU A 173 -14.70 18.17 7.31
C LEU A 173 -14.43 19.63 7.69
N TYR A 174 -14.05 20.42 6.69
CA TYR A 174 -13.61 21.81 6.87
C TYR A 174 -14.67 22.71 7.53
N GLN A 175 -15.94 22.54 7.15
CA GLN A 175 -17.07 23.26 7.73
C GLN A 175 -17.39 22.83 9.17
N ASN A 176 -16.98 21.62 9.57
CA ASN A 176 -17.17 21.08 10.92
C ASN A 176 -15.96 21.31 11.85
N GLY A 177 -14.88 21.92 11.34
CA GLY A 177 -13.71 22.33 12.12
C GLY A 177 -12.43 21.53 11.86
N GLY A 178 -12.49 20.40 11.14
CA GLY A 178 -11.30 19.64 10.75
C GLY A 178 -10.61 20.15 9.47
N PRO A 179 -9.64 19.40 8.90
CA PRO A 179 -8.84 19.87 7.77
C PRO A 179 -9.42 19.51 6.38
N VAL A 180 -10.39 18.59 6.29
CA VAL A 180 -10.80 17.97 5.02
C VAL A 180 -11.65 18.92 4.19
N ILE A 181 -11.08 19.44 3.10
CA ILE A 181 -11.70 20.43 2.21
C ILE A 181 -12.46 19.79 1.03
N MET A 182 -12.02 18.63 0.58
CA MET A 182 -12.57 17.92 -0.59
C MET A 182 -12.53 16.41 -0.33
N VAL A 183 -13.49 15.68 -0.89
CA VAL A 183 -13.56 14.22 -0.79
C VAL A 183 -13.74 13.59 -2.18
N GLN A 184 -12.81 12.73 -2.59
CA GLN A 184 -12.93 12.01 -3.86
C GLN A 184 -13.88 10.82 -3.71
N VAL A 185 -14.74 10.65 -4.71
CA VAL A 185 -15.64 9.50 -4.87
C VAL A 185 -15.05 8.58 -5.94
N GLU A 186 -14.89 7.28 -5.63
CA GLU A 186 -14.20 6.32 -6.51
C GLU A 186 -12.74 6.75 -6.84
N ASN A 187 -12.08 6.11 -7.80
CA ASN A 187 -10.82 6.57 -8.38
C ASN A 187 -10.63 6.04 -9.81
N GLU A 188 -10.45 6.93 -10.80
CA GLU A 188 -10.29 6.57 -12.22
C GLU A 188 -11.35 5.57 -12.68
N TYR A 189 -12.62 5.91 -12.50
CA TYR A 189 -13.71 5.04 -12.96
C TYR A 189 -13.82 5.04 -14.49
N GLY A 190 -13.34 6.10 -15.13
CA GLY A 190 -13.08 6.18 -16.56
C GLY A 190 -12.13 5.11 -17.11
N SER A 191 -11.24 4.59 -16.28
CA SER A 191 -10.29 3.52 -16.61
C SER A 191 -10.85 2.11 -16.33
N TYR A 192 -12.11 1.98 -15.91
CA TYR A 192 -12.75 0.69 -15.60
C TYR A 192 -13.80 0.28 -16.64
N PHE A 193 -13.77 -0.99 -17.03
CA PHE A 193 -14.54 -1.52 -18.16
C PHE A 193 -16.07 -1.48 -18.00
N ALA A 194 -16.57 -1.37 -16.76
CA ALA A 194 -17.99 -1.49 -16.46
C ALA A 194 -18.81 -0.24 -16.87
N CYS A 195 -18.23 0.97 -16.77
CA CYS A 195 -18.90 2.24 -17.09
C CYS A 195 -20.30 2.38 -16.44
N ASP A 196 -20.47 1.86 -15.23
CA ASP A 196 -21.73 1.86 -14.49
C ASP A 196 -21.93 3.18 -13.72
N TYR A 197 -22.81 4.03 -14.24
CA TYR A 197 -23.17 5.29 -13.59
C TYR A 197 -24.20 5.14 -12.46
N ASP A 198 -24.92 4.02 -12.34
CA ASP A 198 -25.81 3.79 -11.19
C ASP A 198 -24.98 3.48 -9.95
N TYR A 199 -23.84 2.81 -10.10
CA TYR A 199 -22.80 2.71 -9.07
C TYR A 199 -22.26 4.08 -8.65
N LEU A 200 -21.86 4.94 -9.60
CA LEU A 200 -21.38 6.28 -9.26
C LEU A 200 -22.47 7.17 -8.61
N ARG A 201 -23.72 7.10 -9.08
CA ARG A 201 -24.88 7.77 -8.46
C ARG A 201 -25.15 7.26 -7.04
N TYR A 202 -25.02 5.95 -6.82
CA TYR A 202 -25.17 5.34 -5.51
C TYR A 202 -24.10 5.84 -4.55
N LEU A 203 -22.82 5.87 -4.98
CA LEU A 203 -21.72 6.44 -4.18
C LEU A 203 -21.95 7.93 -3.87
N GLN A 204 -22.30 8.76 -4.86
CA GLN A 204 -22.60 10.18 -4.67
C GLN A 204 -23.68 10.39 -3.58
N LYS A 205 -24.79 9.65 -3.67
CA LYS A 205 -25.88 9.70 -2.69
C LYS A 205 -25.43 9.25 -1.29
N LEU A 206 -24.65 8.15 -1.21
CA LEU A 206 -24.13 7.59 0.04
C LEU A 206 -23.14 8.55 0.72
N PHE A 207 -22.30 9.24 -0.05
CA PHE A 207 -21.36 10.23 0.46
C PHE A 207 -22.09 11.47 1.00
N HIS A 208 -23.04 12.04 0.24
CA HIS A 208 -23.86 13.15 0.74
C HIS A 208 -24.69 12.79 1.97
N HIS A 209 -25.28 11.58 2.01
CA HIS A 209 -26.06 11.10 3.17
C HIS A 209 -25.25 11.15 4.48
N HIS A 210 -23.99 10.72 4.45
CA HIS A 210 -23.13 10.75 5.64
C HIS A 210 -22.45 12.10 5.86
N LEU A 211 -21.89 12.73 4.83
CA LEU A 211 -21.02 13.91 4.97
C LEU A 211 -21.80 15.24 5.01
N GLY A 212 -22.91 15.34 4.29
CA GLY A 212 -23.66 16.58 4.03
C GLY A 212 -23.61 17.00 2.55
N ASP A 213 -24.35 18.06 2.21
CA ASP A 213 -24.40 18.63 0.86
C ASP A 213 -23.35 19.74 0.66
N GLU A 214 -22.73 20.21 1.75
CA GLU A 214 -21.76 21.32 1.76
C GLU A 214 -20.31 20.88 1.47
N VAL A 215 -20.04 19.57 1.42
CA VAL A 215 -18.71 19.04 1.08
C VAL A 215 -18.50 19.03 -0.43
N VAL A 216 -17.33 19.48 -0.88
CA VAL A 216 -16.95 19.38 -2.30
C VAL A 216 -16.58 17.92 -2.60
N LEU A 217 -17.50 17.20 -3.21
CA LEU A 217 -17.25 15.87 -3.79
C LEU A 217 -16.69 16.01 -5.22
N PHE A 218 -15.73 15.16 -5.57
CA PHE A 218 -15.04 15.22 -6.87
C PHE A 218 -14.66 13.83 -7.41
N THR A 219 -14.38 13.73 -8.70
CA THR A 219 -13.76 12.55 -9.34
C THR A 219 -12.43 12.91 -9.99
N THR A 220 -11.59 11.91 -10.23
CA THR A 220 -10.29 12.03 -10.92
C THR A 220 -10.22 10.94 -11.99
N ASP A 221 -9.92 11.34 -13.22
CA ASP A 221 -9.66 10.45 -14.35
C ASP A 221 -8.58 11.06 -15.27
N GLY A 222 -7.80 10.22 -15.96
CA GLY A 222 -6.74 10.69 -16.84
C GLY A 222 -7.24 11.70 -17.89
N ALA A 223 -6.40 12.68 -18.24
CA ALA A 223 -6.76 13.86 -19.05
C ALA A 223 -7.09 13.59 -20.55
N SER A 224 -7.92 12.59 -20.83
CA SER A 224 -8.48 12.22 -22.13
C SER A 224 -10.01 12.16 -22.05
N LYS A 225 -10.69 12.53 -23.15
CA LYS A 225 -12.14 12.34 -23.31
C LYS A 225 -12.57 10.87 -23.26
N HIS A 226 -11.63 9.93 -23.40
CA HIS A 226 -11.89 8.50 -23.25
C HIS A 226 -12.23 8.14 -21.80
N TYR A 227 -11.38 8.53 -20.84
CA TYR A 227 -11.58 8.22 -19.43
C TYR A 227 -12.72 9.06 -18.82
N LEU A 228 -12.67 10.39 -19.00
CA LEU A 228 -13.72 11.29 -18.52
C LEU A 228 -15.13 10.96 -19.02
N ARG A 229 -15.27 10.18 -20.11
CA ARG A 229 -16.57 9.67 -20.56
C ARG A 229 -17.27 8.88 -19.46
N CYS A 230 -16.59 7.94 -18.81
CA CYS A 230 -17.21 7.02 -17.86
C CYS A 230 -16.98 7.39 -16.39
N GLY A 231 -15.97 8.21 -16.07
CA GLY A 231 -15.66 8.61 -14.69
C GLY A 231 -16.22 9.96 -14.22
N ALA A 232 -16.63 10.84 -15.12
CA ALA A 232 -17.32 12.09 -14.75
C ALA A 232 -18.83 11.85 -14.49
N LEU A 233 -19.37 12.46 -13.43
CA LEU A 233 -20.79 12.40 -13.08
C LEU A 233 -21.32 13.77 -12.66
N GLN A 234 -22.51 14.14 -13.13
CA GLN A 234 -23.17 15.40 -12.76
C GLN A 234 -23.30 15.56 -11.23
N GLY A 235 -22.71 16.63 -10.69
CA GLY A 235 -22.73 16.93 -9.26
C GLY A 235 -21.58 16.29 -8.46
N LEU A 236 -20.65 15.61 -9.12
CA LEU A 236 -19.29 15.40 -8.63
C LEU A 236 -18.38 16.26 -9.50
N TYR A 237 -17.53 17.11 -8.92
CA TYR A 237 -16.69 17.99 -9.71
C TYR A 237 -15.60 17.20 -10.46
N ALA A 238 -15.55 17.26 -11.79
CA ALA A 238 -14.59 16.45 -12.55
C ALA A 238 -13.19 17.10 -12.57
N THR A 239 -12.21 16.38 -12.04
CA THR A 239 -10.79 16.73 -12.09
C THR A 239 -10.03 15.76 -13.00
N VAL A 240 -8.77 16.08 -13.32
CA VAL A 240 -7.93 15.21 -14.15
C VAL A 240 -6.60 14.91 -13.48
N ASP A 241 -5.96 13.81 -13.86
CA ASP A 241 -4.53 13.56 -13.66
C ASP A 241 -3.74 13.71 -14.98
N PHE A 242 -2.43 13.98 -14.87
CA PHE A 242 -1.50 13.89 -15.99
C PHE A 242 -0.02 14.02 -15.57
N ALA A 243 0.85 13.34 -16.32
CA ALA A 243 2.29 13.27 -16.10
C ALA A 243 3.10 14.51 -16.57
N PRO A 244 4.28 14.76 -15.98
CA PRO A 244 5.19 15.84 -16.38
C PRO A 244 5.75 15.66 -17.79
N GLY A 245 5.94 16.79 -18.49
CA GLY A 245 6.35 16.83 -19.90
C GLY A 245 5.21 16.70 -20.92
N GLY A 246 3.98 16.43 -20.47
CA GLY A 246 2.78 16.52 -21.31
C GLY A 246 2.36 17.97 -21.61
N ASN A 247 1.40 18.14 -22.53
CA ASN A 247 0.84 19.46 -22.85
C ASN A 247 -0.22 19.87 -21.80
N VAL A 248 0.21 20.66 -20.81
CA VAL A 248 -0.63 21.17 -19.71
C VAL A 248 -1.88 21.89 -20.21
N THR A 249 -1.80 22.64 -21.32
CA THR A 249 -2.97 23.32 -21.88
C THR A 249 -3.97 22.32 -22.47
N ALA A 250 -3.50 21.28 -23.17
CA ALA A 250 -4.38 20.25 -23.72
C ALA A 250 -5.08 19.44 -22.60
N ALA A 251 -4.35 19.09 -21.53
CA ALA A 251 -4.92 18.38 -20.39
C ALA A 251 -6.04 19.18 -19.69
N PHE A 252 -5.81 20.47 -19.42
CA PHE A 252 -6.85 21.33 -18.83
C PHE A 252 -7.99 21.70 -19.80
N LEU A 253 -7.75 21.73 -21.12
CA LEU A 253 -8.82 21.80 -22.11
C LEU A 253 -9.70 20.52 -22.11
N THR A 254 -9.13 19.37 -21.78
CA THR A 254 -9.89 18.13 -21.57
C THR A 254 -10.74 18.21 -20.30
N GLN A 255 -10.19 18.68 -19.16
CA GLN A 255 -10.99 18.94 -17.95
C GLN A 255 -12.14 19.92 -18.25
N ARG A 256 -11.87 21.00 -18.99
CA ARG A 256 -12.88 21.98 -19.44
C ARG A 256 -13.97 21.42 -20.36
N GLY A 257 -13.79 20.21 -20.89
CA GLY A 257 -14.82 19.47 -21.61
C GLY A 257 -15.92 18.89 -20.70
N SER A 258 -15.58 18.58 -19.44
CA SER A 258 -16.53 18.13 -18.41
C SER A 258 -16.94 19.27 -17.46
N GLU A 259 -15.99 20.15 -17.11
CA GLU A 259 -16.20 21.30 -16.22
C GLU A 259 -15.88 22.63 -16.94
N PRO A 260 -16.81 23.21 -17.72
CA PRO A 260 -16.60 24.47 -18.43
C PRO A 260 -16.33 25.68 -17.52
N ARG A 261 -16.62 25.55 -16.22
CA ARG A 261 -16.47 26.56 -15.16
C ARG A 261 -15.89 25.88 -13.90
N GLY A 262 -15.35 26.67 -12.98
CA GLY A 262 -14.73 26.17 -11.74
C GLY A 262 -13.22 25.99 -11.81
N PRO A 263 -12.53 25.64 -10.71
CA PRO A 263 -11.08 25.54 -10.63
C PRO A 263 -10.46 24.50 -11.59
N LEU A 264 -9.35 24.86 -12.23
CA LEU A 264 -8.47 23.85 -12.84
C LEU A 264 -7.80 23.04 -11.73
N VAL A 265 -7.73 21.72 -11.90
CA VAL A 265 -7.18 20.79 -10.91
C VAL A 265 -6.43 19.66 -11.62
N ASN A 266 -5.14 19.47 -11.27
CA ASN A 266 -4.45 18.20 -11.47
C ASN A 266 -4.40 17.43 -10.13
N SER A 267 -5.15 16.34 -10.02
CA SER A 267 -5.31 15.54 -8.79
C SER A 267 -4.21 14.49 -8.59
N GLU A 268 -3.50 14.10 -9.65
CA GLU A 268 -2.27 13.30 -9.58
C GLU A 268 -1.24 13.82 -10.60
N PHE A 269 -0.43 14.78 -10.16
CA PHE A 269 0.72 15.24 -10.90
C PHE A 269 1.92 14.34 -10.57
N TYR A 270 2.24 13.43 -11.48
CA TYR A 270 3.20 12.35 -11.25
C TYR A 270 4.64 12.84 -11.05
N THR A 271 5.16 12.75 -9.83
CA THR A 271 6.52 13.19 -9.45
C THR A 271 7.62 12.18 -9.78
N GLY A 272 7.21 11.00 -10.22
CA GLY A 272 7.99 9.76 -10.28
C GLY A 272 7.11 8.69 -10.93
N TRP A 273 7.36 7.41 -10.69
CA TRP A 273 6.46 6.34 -11.12
C TRP A 273 6.63 5.07 -10.27
N LEU A 274 5.71 4.11 -10.48
CA LEU A 274 5.76 2.81 -9.82
C LEU A 274 6.82 1.87 -10.42
N ASP A 275 7.27 0.91 -9.62
CA ASP A 275 8.21 -0.15 -9.99
C ASP A 275 7.52 -1.52 -10.11
N HIS A 276 8.21 -2.48 -10.74
CA HIS A 276 7.84 -3.91 -10.76
C HIS A 276 9.04 -4.81 -10.48
N TRP A 277 8.83 -5.95 -9.82
CA TRP A 277 9.88 -6.96 -9.62
C TRP A 277 10.38 -7.51 -10.97
N GLY A 278 11.67 -7.29 -11.26
CA GLY A 278 12.33 -7.68 -12.52
C GLY A 278 12.43 -6.58 -13.58
N HIS A 279 12.01 -5.34 -13.29
CA HIS A 279 12.13 -4.19 -14.18
C HIS A 279 13.15 -3.17 -13.64
N PRO A 280 13.67 -2.22 -14.45
CA PRO A 280 14.46 -1.11 -13.95
C PRO A 280 13.64 -0.21 -13.01
N HIS A 281 14.31 0.43 -12.05
CA HIS A 281 13.68 1.42 -11.18
C HIS A 281 13.23 2.66 -11.97
N SER A 282 12.00 3.09 -11.72
CA SER A 282 11.34 4.23 -12.34
C SER A 282 11.91 5.56 -11.85
N VAL A 283 12.56 6.30 -12.74
CA VAL A 283 13.13 7.63 -12.43
C VAL A 283 12.60 8.69 -13.39
N VAL A 284 12.03 9.77 -12.84
CA VAL A 284 11.51 10.92 -13.59
C VAL A 284 12.38 12.16 -13.32
N PRO A 285 13.02 12.76 -14.35
CA PRO A 285 13.95 13.87 -14.17
C PRO A 285 13.35 15.09 -13.45
N THR A 286 13.99 15.49 -12.35
CA THR A 286 13.63 16.64 -11.50
C THR A 286 13.32 17.93 -12.27
N ASN A 287 14.09 18.24 -13.32
CA ASN A 287 13.88 19.44 -14.14
C ASN A 287 12.59 19.39 -14.98
N ARG A 288 12.14 18.21 -15.40
CA ARG A 288 10.87 18.02 -16.11
C ARG A 288 9.68 18.24 -15.17
N ILE A 289 9.78 17.72 -13.94
CA ILE A 289 8.75 17.86 -12.90
C ILE A 289 8.64 19.33 -12.49
N ALA A 290 9.76 19.97 -12.13
CA ALA A 290 9.78 21.37 -11.72
C ALA A 290 9.22 22.30 -12.81
N LYS A 291 9.59 22.09 -14.08
CA LYS A 291 9.05 22.87 -15.21
C LYS A 291 7.54 22.67 -15.39
N THR A 292 7.05 21.44 -15.38
CA THR A 292 5.60 21.21 -15.56
C THR A 292 4.79 21.69 -14.35
N LEU A 293 5.36 21.63 -13.14
CA LEU A 293 4.74 22.20 -11.94
C LEU A 293 4.59 23.72 -12.04
N ASP A 294 5.64 24.44 -12.47
CA ASP A 294 5.58 25.89 -12.74
C ASP A 294 4.53 26.21 -13.80
N GLU A 295 4.50 25.46 -14.90
CA GLU A 295 3.47 25.61 -15.94
C GLU A 295 2.03 25.40 -15.43
N ILE A 296 1.81 24.48 -14.49
CA ILE A 296 0.51 24.26 -13.84
C ILE A 296 0.16 25.45 -12.90
N LEU A 297 1.10 25.84 -12.04
CA LEU A 297 0.90 26.90 -11.05
C LEU A 297 0.71 28.29 -11.68
N ALA A 298 1.41 28.57 -12.78
CA ALA A 298 1.29 29.80 -13.57
C ALA A 298 -0.08 29.94 -14.27
N ARG A 299 -0.80 28.83 -14.48
CA ARG A 299 -2.19 28.82 -14.97
C ARG A 299 -3.22 29.00 -13.84
N GLY A 300 -2.79 29.21 -12.60
CA GLY A 300 -3.65 29.32 -11.42
C GLY A 300 -4.29 28.00 -10.98
N ALA A 301 -3.91 26.87 -11.59
CA ALA A 301 -4.49 25.57 -11.31
C ALA A 301 -4.04 25.02 -9.95
N ASN A 302 -4.95 24.26 -9.31
CA ASN A 302 -4.64 23.47 -8.13
C ASN A 302 -3.86 22.23 -8.55
N VAL A 303 -2.98 21.74 -7.69
CA VAL A 303 -2.14 20.59 -7.99
C VAL A 303 -1.94 19.73 -6.75
N ASN A 304 -1.99 18.42 -6.93
CA ASN A 304 -1.50 17.45 -5.97
C ASN A 304 -0.33 16.64 -6.57
N MET A 305 0.82 16.68 -5.92
CA MET A 305 2.01 15.90 -6.30
C MET A 305 1.88 14.43 -5.86
N TYR A 306 1.72 13.52 -6.80
CA TYR A 306 1.60 12.08 -6.55
C TYR A 306 2.90 11.36 -6.97
N MET A 307 3.68 10.74 -6.08
CA MET A 307 3.68 10.86 -4.62
C MET A 307 4.50 12.08 -4.15
N PHE A 308 4.26 12.56 -2.93
CA PHE A 308 5.19 13.48 -2.27
C PHE A 308 6.12 12.73 -1.29
N ILE A 309 5.55 11.75 -0.58
CA ILE A 309 6.28 10.61 0.00
C ILE A 309 5.50 9.35 -0.33
N GLY A 310 6.16 8.35 -0.94
CA GLY A 310 5.51 7.08 -1.24
C GLY A 310 5.52 6.10 -0.05
N GLY A 311 6.68 5.88 0.56
CA GLY A 311 6.86 5.00 1.73
C GLY A 311 7.06 3.52 1.36
N THR A 312 6.56 2.60 2.20
CA THR A 312 6.80 1.15 2.05
C THR A 312 5.48 0.36 1.99
N ASN A 313 5.39 -0.59 1.06
CA ASN A 313 4.39 -1.67 1.04
C ASN A 313 4.75 -2.76 2.07
N PHE A 314 4.67 -2.44 3.37
CA PHE A 314 4.96 -3.40 4.44
C PHE A 314 4.11 -4.69 4.34
N ALA A 315 4.57 -5.76 4.99
CA ALA A 315 3.91 -7.08 4.99
C ALA A 315 3.56 -7.62 3.58
N TYR A 316 2.27 -7.55 3.21
CA TYR A 316 1.72 -8.10 1.97
C TYR A 316 0.90 -7.07 1.19
N TRP A 317 1.02 -5.77 1.50
CA TRP A 317 0.12 -4.73 1.00
C TRP A 317 0.41 -4.23 -0.42
N ASN A 318 1.47 -4.71 -1.06
CA ASN A 318 1.70 -4.47 -2.50
C ASN A 318 0.62 -5.15 -3.34
N GLY A 319 0.25 -4.57 -4.48
CA GLY A 319 -0.55 -5.26 -5.49
C GLY A 319 0.25 -5.71 -6.71
N ALA A 320 -0.44 -5.77 -7.85
CA ALA A 320 0.13 -6.06 -9.16
C ALA A 320 -0.62 -5.32 -10.30
N ASN A 321 0.02 -5.17 -11.46
CA ASN A 321 -0.68 -4.86 -12.72
C ASN A 321 -0.80 -6.11 -13.61
N MET A 322 -1.43 -5.97 -14.78
CA MET A 322 -1.58 -7.02 -15.79
C MET A 322 -0.92 -6.61 -17.13
N PRO A 323 -0.26 -7.52 -17.89
CA PRO A 323 0.05 -8.92 -17.57
C PRO A 323 0.82 -9.08 -16.24
N TYR A 324 0.60 -10.18 -15.53
CA TYR A 324 0.82 -10.23 -14.08
C TYR A 324 2.24 -9.80 -13.67
N SER A 325 2.32 -8.63 -13.03
CA SER A 325 3.57 -8.03 -12.56
C SER A 325 3.34 -7.32 -11.22
N SER A 326 3.83 -7.92 -10.15
CA SER A 326 3.74 -7.43 -8.77
C SER A 326 4.66 -6.23 -8.54
N GLN A 327 4.15 -5.15 -7.93
CA GLN A 327 4.98 -4.03 -7.46
C GLN A 327 5.87 -4.46 -6.27
N PRO A 328 7.03 -3.82 -6.05
CA PRO A 328 7.95 -4.18 -4.97
C PRO A 328 7.49 -3.72 -3.58
N THR A 329 8.29 -4.09 -2.57
CA THR A 329 8.08 -3.72 -1.17
C THR A 329 8.37 -2.24 -0.95
N SER A 330 9.41 -1.70 -1.59
CA SER A 330 9.61 -0.26 -1.66
C SER A 330 8.48 0.37 -2.47
N TYR A 331 7.96 1.48 -1.98
CA TYR A 331 7.17 2.43 -2.77
C TYR A 331 7.85 3.80 -2.70
N ASP A 332 9.19 3.84 -2.79
CA ASP A 332 9.99 5.08 -2.88
C ASP A 332 9.47 6.00 -4.00
N TYR A 333 9.07 5.40 -5.13
CA TYR A 333 8.43 6.05 -6.28
C TYR A 333 9.34 7.06 -7.03
N ASP A 334 10.63 7.19 -6.66
CA ASP A 334 11.44 8.39 -6.98
C ASP A 334 10.69 9.67 -6.54
N ALA A 335 10.05 9.61 -5.37
CA ALA A 335 9.29 10.71 -4.81
C ALA A 335 10.23 11.82 -4.28
N PRO A 336 9.70 13.05 -4.06
CA PRO A 336 10.47 14.13 -3.43
C PRO A 336 11.07 13.70 -2.09
N LEU A 337 10.26 13.13 -1.19
CA LEU A 337 10.76 12.44 -0.01
C LEU A 337 10.94 10.95 -0.33
N SER A 338 12.09 10.38 0.03
CA SER A 338 12.38 8.95 -0.19
C SER A 338 11.43 8.04 0.62
N GLU A 339 11.53 6.72 0.42
CA GLU A 339 10.90 5.68 1.25
C GLU A 339 11.07 5.94 2.77
N ALA A 340 12.30 6.24 3.22
CA ALA A 340 12.60 6.59 4.61
C ALA A 340 12.26 8.04 4.99
N GLY A 341 11.65 8.82 4.10
CA GLY A 341 11.40 10.24 4.28
C GLY A 341 12.65 11.10 4.29
N ASP A 342 13.74 10.64 3.64
CA ASP A 342 14.92 11.48 3.41
C ASP A 342 14.57 12.63 2.49
N LEU A 343 15.30 13.73 2.68
CA LEU A 343 15.14 14.94 1.90
C LEU A 343 16.06 14.84 0.66
N THR A 344 15.51 14.59 -0.53
CA THR A 344 16.27 14.36 -1.77
C THR A 344 16.54 15.65 -2.57
N ASP A 345 17.43 15.60 -3.57
CA ASP A 345 17.61 16.70 -4.53
C ASP A 345 16.34 17.02 -5.34
N LYS A 346 15.41 16.08 -5.51
CA LYS A 346 14.09 16.37 -6.08
C LYS A 346 13.24 17.20 -5.12
N TYR A 347 13.21 16.84 -3.84
CA TYR A 347 12.63 17.68 -2.80
C TYR A 347 13.39 19.00 -2.62
N PHE A 348 14.68 19.13 -2.98
CA PHE A 348 15.36 20.43 -3.05
C PHE A 348 15.25 21.15 -4.39
N ALA A 349 14.45 20.67 -5.33
CA ALA A 349 14.01 21.48 -6.46
C ALA A 349 12.59 21.97 -6.21
N LEU A 350 11.68 21.05 -5.89
CA LEU A 350 10.30 21.37 -5.48
C LEU A 350 10.25 22.13 -4.13
N ARG A 351 11.34 22.02 -3.36
CA ARG A 351 11.75 22.85 -2.21
C ARG A 351 13.24 23.30 -2.38
N GLU A 352 13.66 23.80 -3.55
CA GLU A 352 14.49 25.06 -3.55
C GLU A 352 13.61 26.30 -3.58
N VAL A 353 12.31 26.06 -3.70
CA VAL A 353 11.34 26.73 -2.87
C VAL A 353 11.76 26.75 -1.34
N ILE A 354 12.61 25.82 -0.75
CA ILE A 354 13.35 25.92 0.58
C ILE A 354 14.72 25.10 0.89
N GLY A 355 14.82 23.85 1.50
CA GLY A 355 16.12 23.21 2.03
C GLY A 355 16.21 21.74 2.65
N ARG A 356 17.38 21.28 3.24
CA ARG A 356 18.01 19.86 3.38
C ARG A 356 18.28 19.22 4.82
N VAL A 357 18.72 17.96 5.23
CA VAL A 357 19.11 16.49 4.87
C VAL A 357 19.16 15.57 6.21
N SER A 358 19.61 14.30 6.54
CA SER A 358 20.06 12.87 6.07
C SER A 358 20.58 12.01 7.33
N SER A 359 20.97 10.69 7.51
CA SER A 359 20.86 9.25 6.98
C SER A 359 21.78 8.19 7.79
N LYS A 360 21.50 6.85 7.99
CA LYS A 360 22.38 5.73 8.63
C LYS A 360 21.77 4.26 8.59
N SER A 361 22.22 3.03 9.07
CA SER A 361 23.41 2.28 9.68
C SER A 361 23.38 0.66 9.52
N ALA A 362 24.11 -0.29 10.23
CA ALA A 362 24.42 -1.74 9.79
C ALA A 362 24.55 -3.02 10.79
N PHE A 363 24.28 -4.33 10.41
CA PHE A 363 24.49 -5.70 11.13
C PHE A 363 24.09 -7.09 10.37
N SER A 364 24.08 -8.36 10.97
CA SER A 364 23.90 -9.77 10.36
C SER A 364 23.01 -10.92 11.08
N ALA A 365 23.06 -12.26 10.74
CA ALA A 365 22.02 -13.35 11.06
C ALA A 365 22.43 -14.88 11.30
N LEU A 366 21.45 -15.84 11.40
CA LEU A 366 21.54 -17.34 11.63
C LEU A 366 20.24 -18.14 11.15
N GLN A 367 20.18 -19.50 11.12
CA GLN A 367 19.09 -20.40 10.61
C GLN A 367 18.22 -21.12 11.71
N LEU A 368 16.97 -21.58 11.41
CA LEU A 368 16.14 -22.46 12.28
C LEU A 368 15.64 -23.80 11.67
N GLY A 369 14.83 -23.82 10.61
CA GLY A 369 14.12 -25.05 10.15
C GLY A 369 13.08 -24.83 9.03
N THR A 370 12.57 -25.90 8.40
CA THR A 370 11.71 -25.78 7.19
C THR A 370 10.22 -25.52 7.49
N VAL A 371 9.49 -24.99 6.49
CA VAL A 371 8.03 -24.82 6.55
C VAL A 371 7.31 -26.15 6.78
N ALA A 372 7.79 -27.24 6.17
CA ALA A 372 7.17 -28.56 6.27
C ALA A 372 7.29 -29.19 7.68
N GLU A 373 8.41 -28.94 8.37
CA GLU A 373 8.64 -29.39 9.75
C GLU A 373 7.78 -28.63 10.77
N LEU A 374 7.44 -27.38 10.47
CA LEU A 374 6.72 -26.46 11.36
C LEU A 374 5.19 -26.43 11.14
N LEU A 375 4.63 -27.30 10.28
CA LEU A 375 3.20 -27.29 9.92
C LEU A 375 2.23 -27.37 11.09
N ASN A 376 2.59 -28.04 12.19
CA ASN A 376 1.74 -28.13 13.38
C ASN A 376 1.63 -26.80 14.15
N ASP A 377 2.67 -25.96 14.09
CA ASP A 377 2.67 -24.63 14.71
C ASP A 377 2.07 -23.59 13.75
N LEU A 378 2.35 -23.69 12.44
CA LEU A 378 1.85 -22.79 11.40
C LEU A 378 0.38 -23.01 11.03
N SER A 379 -0.14 -24.24 11.20
CA SER A 379 -1.49 -24.64 10.83
C SER A 379 -2.15 -25.46 11.96
N PRO A 380 -2.37 -24.86 13.15
CA PRO A 380 -2.77 -25.59 14.36
C PRO A 380 -4.17 -26.22 14.28
N SER A 381 -4.99 -25.81 13.31
CA SER A 381 -6.30 -26.42 13.00
C SER A 381 -6.18 -27.72 12.17
N GLY A 382 -5.01 -28.03 11.62
CA GLY A 382 -4.82 -29.10 10.65
C GLY A 382 -5.32 -28.75 9.23
N PRO A 383 -5.14 -29.67 8.26
CA PRO A 383 -5.46 -29.43 6.86
C PRO A 383 -6.96 -29.53 6.56
N ILE A 384 -7.41 -28.68 5.65
CA ILE A 384 -8.69 -28.83 4.95
C ILE A 384 -8.50 -29.88 3.84
N ARG A 385 -9.34 -30.91 3.81
CA ARG A 385 -9.30 -31.97 2.78
C ARG A 385 -10.30 -31.69 1.66
N SER A 386 -9.87 -31.81 0.41
CA SER A 386 -10.71 -31.61 -0.78
C SER A 386 -10.22 -32.45 -1.97
N THR A 387 -11.14 -32.96 -2.78
CA THR A 387 -10.79 -33.74 -4.00
C THR A 387 -10.07 -32.88 -5.05
N TYR A 388 -10.32 -31.56 -5.08
CA TYR A 388 -9.65 -30.59 -5.96
C TYR A 388 -9.10 -29.42 -5.13
N PRO A 389 -8.09 -28.67 -5.63
CA PRO A 389 -7.55 -27.52 -4.90
C PRO A 389 -8.62 -26.44 -4.64
N LEU A 390 -8.47 -25.75 -3.51
CA LEU A 390 -9.30 -24.60 -3.12
C LEU A 390 -8.51 -23.30 -3.24
N THR A 391 -9.17 -22.18 -3.55
CA THR A 391 -8.54 -20.86 -3.61
C THR A 391 -8.22 -20.31 -2.21
N PHE A 392 -7.31 -19.34 -2.13
CA PHE A 392 -7.00 -18.62 -0.87
C PHE A 392 -8.27 -18.05 -0.20
N VAL A 393 -9.22 -17.56 -1.02
CA VAL A 393 -10.50 -17.01 -0.57
C VAL A 393 -11.41 -18.10 0.01
N GLN A 394 -11.54 -19.25 -0.66
CA GLN A 394 -12.31 -20.41 -0.15
C GLN A 394 -11.73 -20.99 1.16
N LEU A 395 -10.45 -20.73 1.44
CA LEU A 395 -9.76 -21.08 2.69
C LEU A 395 -9.84 -19.97 3.76
N GLN A 396 -10.46 -18.82 3.45
CA GLN A 396 -10.51 -17.59 4.25
C GLN A 396 -9.12 -17.03 4.66
N GLN A 397 -8.06 -17.36 3.90
CA GLN A 397 -6.72 -16.79 4.08
C GLN A 397 -6.40 -15.84 2.93
N TYR A 398 -6.38 -14.54 3.22
CA TYR A 398 -6.28 -13.52 2.17
C TYR A 398 -4.85 -13.17 1.73
N PHE A 399 -3.83 -13.47 2.53
CA PHE A 399 -2.43 -13.03 2.34
C PHE A 399 -1.42 -14.15 2.67
N GLY A 400 -0.14 -13.91 2.41
CA GLY A 400 0.92 -14.86 2.73
C GLY A 400 0.91 -16.12 1.85
N PHE A 401 0.94 -17.30 2.50
CA PHE A 401 1.30 -18.57 1.88
C PHE A 401 0.34 -19.70 2.31
N VAL A 402 0.03 -20.61 1.39
CA VAL A 402 -0.76 -21.83 1.65
C VAL A 402 0.00 -23.04 1.11
N LEU A 403 0.12 -24.11 1.91
CA LEU A 403 0.68 -25.38 1.43
C LEU A 403 -0.44 -26.28 0.91
N TYR A 404 -0.30 -26.75 -0.33
CA TYR A 404 -1.15 -27.78 -0.93
C TYR A 404 -0.36 -29.08 -1.01
N ARG A 405 -0.80 -30.12 -0.31
CA ARG A 405 -0.19 -31.46 -0.31
C ARG A 405 -1.10 -32.47 -0.99
N THR A 406 -0.53 -33.35 -1.80
CA THR A 406 -1.17 -34.57 -2.32
C THR A 406 -0.12 -35.69 -2.37
N THR A 407 -0.44 -36.87 -2.92
CA THR A 407 0.52 -37.96 -3.13
C THR A 407 0.71 -38.25 -4.62
N LEU A 408 1.91 -38.70 -5.01
CA LEU A 408 2.17 -39.07 -6.41
C LEU A 408 1.39 -40.35 -6.79
N PRO A 409 0.50 -40.32 -7.80
CA PRO A 409 -0.34 -41.47 -8.16
C PRO A 409 0.41 -42.59 -8.92
N LYS A 410 1.70 -42.40 -9.20
CA LYS A 410 2.56 -43.32 -9.96
C LYS A 410 4.03 -43.06 -9.64
N ASN A 411 4.91 -44.00 -9.98
CA ASN A 411 6.35 -43.76 -9.98
C ASN A 411 6.73 -42.75 -11.07
N CYS A 412 7.45 -41.70 -10.69
CA CYS A 412 8.09 -40.73 -11.56
C CYS A 412 9.61 -40.95 -11.50
N SER A 413 10.04 -42.12 -11.94
CA SER A 413 11.47 -42.49 -12.04
C SER A 413 12.20 -41.71 -13.13
N GLU A 414 11.48 -41.37 -14.21
CA GLU A 414 11.90 -40.41 -15.23
C GLU A 414 11.28 -39.03 -14.95
N PRO A 415 11.97 -37.92 -15.30
CA PRO A 415 11.46 -36.56 -15.12
C PRO A 415 10.08 -36.37 -15.75
N THR A 416 9.05 -36.24 -14.91
CA THR A 416 7.64 -36.22 -15.34
C THR A 416 7.08 -34.80 -15.20
N PRO A 417 6.43 -34.23 -16.24
CA PRO A 417 5.94 -32.86 -16.20
C PRO A 417 4.76 -32.70 -15.22
N LEU A 418 4.96 -31.93 -14.16
CA LEU A 418 3.91 -31.32 -13.35
C LEU A 418 3.57 -29.96 -13.96
N PHE A 419 2.31 -29.73 -14.31
CA PHE A 419 1.89 -28.47 -14.94
C PHE A 419 0.49 -27.99 -14.56
N SER A 420 0.28 -26.69 -14.73
CA SER A 420 -1.03 -26.03 -14.60
C SER A 420 -1.57 -25.68 -16.00
N PRO A 421 -2.49 -26.47 -16.58
CA PRO A 421 -2.94 -26.30 -17.97
C PRO A 421 -3.61 -24.95 -18.28
N LEU A 422 -4.10 -24.25 -17.25
CA LEU A 422 -4.85 -22.99 -17.37
C LEU A 422 -4.13 -21.79 -16.73
N ASN A 423 -2.82 -21.87 -16.47
CA ASN A 423 -2.05 -20.83 -15.75
C ASN A 423 -2.71 -20.47 -14.40
N GLY A 424 -3.06 -21.52 -13.63
CA GLY A 424 -3.81 -21.43 -12.37
C GLY A 424 -2.97 -21.47 -11.10
N VAL A 425 -1.64 -21.32 -11.19
CA VAL A 425 -0.76 -21.08 -10.03
C VAL A 425 -0.72 -19.57 -9.78
N HIS A 426 -1.51 -19.07 -8.83
CA HIS A 426 -1.63 -17.63 -8.55
C HIS A 426 -1.00 -17.32 -7.18
N ASP A 427 0.29 -16.94 -7.08
CA ASP A 427 1.16 -16.41 -8.16
C ASP A 427 2.46 -17.16 -8.38
N ARG A 428 3.00 -17.81 -7.34
CA ARG A 428 4.26 -18.55 -7.40
C ARG A 428 4.15 -19.77 -6.50
N ALA A 429 4.58 -20.93 -6.98
CA ALA A 429 4.52 -22.17 -6.21
C ALA A 429 5.88 -22.87 -6.15
N TYR A 430 6.37 -23.07 -4.94
CA TYR A 430 7.60 -23.78 -4.62
C TYR A 430 7.23 -25.26 -4.42
N VAL A 431 7.78 -26.13 -5.28
CA VAL A 431 7.39 -27.55 -5.34
C VAL A 431 8.49 -28.43 -4.77
N SER A 432 8.11 -29.37 -3.90
CA SER A 432 8.99 -30.43 -3.40
C SER A 432 8.30 -31.79 -3.39
N VAL A 433 9.09 -32.87 -3.39
CA VAL A 433 8.62 -34.26 -3.27
C VAL A 433 9.37 -34.93 -2.12
N ASP A 434 8.65 -35.46 -1.15
CA ASP A 434 9.19 -35.96 0.13
C ASP A 434 10.19 -34.96 0.78
N GLY A 435 9.90 -33.66 0.67
CA GLY A 435 10.74 -32.56 1.15
C GLY A 435 11.88 -32.12 0.21
N VAL A 436 12.18 -32.87 -0.85
CA VAL A 436 13.25 -32.54 -1.82
C VAL A 436 12.72 -31.55 -2.88
N PRO A 437 13.28 -30.34 -2.99
CA PRO A 437 12.85 -29.35 -4.00
C PRO A 437 12.91 -29.90 -5.44
N GLN A 438 11.92 -29.55 -6.26
CA GLN A 438 11.83 -29.93 -7.67
C GLN A 438 11.83 -28.71 -8.63
N GLY A 439 11.53 -27.51 -8.13
CA GLY A 439 11.50 -26.28 -8.92
C GLY A 439 10.34 -25.36 -8.57
N VAL A 440 10.10 -24.37 -9.43
CA VAL A 440 9.11 -23.30 -9.19
C VAL A 440 8.19 -23.09 -10.40
N LEU A 441 6.89 -23.05 -10.14
CA LEU A 441 5.85 -22.60 -11.09
C LEU A 441 5.57 -21.10 -10.86
N GLU A 442 5.38 -20.32 -11.92
CA GLU A 442 5.21 -18.86 -11.88
C GLU A 442 4.11 -18.39 -12.84
N ARG A 443 3.14 -17.65 -12.30
CA ARG A 443 2.05 -17.00 -13.05
C ARG A 443 2.60 -16.18 -14.22
N GLY A 444 2.05 -16.42 -15.40
CA GLY A 444 2.46 -15.75 -16.64
C GLY A 444 3.81 -16.16 -17.24
N LYS A 445 4.60 -17.05 -16.61
CA LYS A 445 5.96 -17.39 -17.10
C LYS A 445 6.30 -18.88 -17.10
N SER A 446 6.04 -19.61 -16.02
CA SER A 446 6.45 -21.02 -15.85
C SER A 446 5.25 -21.87 -15.43
N TYR A 447 4.62 -22.53 -16.42
CA TYR A 447 3.43 -23.34 -16.21
C TYR A 447 3.72 -24.83 -15.97
N THR A 448 4.96 -25.26 -16.21
CA THR A 448 5.41 -26.65 -16.20
C THR A 448 6.80 -26.76 -15.58
N ILE A 449 6.98 -27.71 -14.66
CA ILE A 449 8.29 -28.21 -14.22
C ILE A 449 8.32 -29.74 -14.34
N ASN A 450 9.50 -30.34 -14.46
CA ASN A 450 9.62 -31.79 -14.37
C ASN A 450 9.92 -32.20 -12.92
N ILE A 451 9.20 -33.17 -12.39
CA ILE A 451 9.41 -33.72 -11.04
C ILE A 451 9.79 -35.20 -11.10
N THR A 452 10.37 -35.70 -10.01
CA THR A 452 10.72 -37.11 -9.80
C THR A 452 10.25 -37.59 -8.43
N GLY A 453 9.98 -38.89 -8.28
CA GLY A 453 9.50 -39.47 -7.02
C GLY A 453 8.90 -40.86 -7.16
N LYS A 454 8.43 -41.43 -6.05
CA LYS A 454 7.79 -42.76 -6.00
C LYS A 454 6.28 -42.61 -5.88
N ALA A 455 5.54 -43.65 -6.29
CA ALA A 455 4.11 -43.72 -5.99
C ALA A 455 3.89 -43.65 -4.47
N GLY A 456 2.99 -42.77 -4.03
CA GLY A 456 2.73 -42.50 -2.61
C GLY A 456 3.70 -41.53 -1.92
N SER A 457 4.75 -41.03 -2.60
CA SER A 457 5.52 -39.88 -2.11
C SER A 457 4.63 -38.64 -1.95
N ASN A 458 4.87 -37.84 -0.91
CA ASN A 458 4.18 -36.57 -0.71
C ASN A 458 4.65 -35.56 -1.77
N LEU A 459 3.71 -34.95 -2.49
CA LEU A 459 3.94 -33.82 -3.38
C LEU A 459 3.44 -32.55 -2.66
N ASP A 460 4.39 -31.70 -2.29
CA ASP A 460 4.16 -30.44 -1.59
C ASP A 460 4.28 -29.25 -2.56
N VAL A 461 3.26 -28.39 -2.55
CA VAL A 461 3.15 -27.22 -3.43
C VAL A 461 2.83 -26.01 -2.55
N LEU A 462 3.87 -25.29 -2.11
CA LEU A 462 3.72 -24.08 -1.29
C LEU A 462 3.45 -22.88 -2.21
N VAL A 463 2.23 -22.33 -2.17
CA VAL A 463 1.80 -21.21 -3.02
C VAL A 463 1.86 -19.89 -2.27
N GLU A 464 2.43 -18.86 -2.90
CA GLU A 464 2.47 -17.47 -2.42
C GLU A 464 1.43 -16.59 -3.13
N ASN A 465 0.68 -15.79 -2.36
CA ASN A 465 0.03 -14.58 -2.88
C ASN A 465 1.07 -13.46 -2.96
N MET A 466 1.50 -13.10 -4.17
CA MET A 466 2.48 -12.04 -4.45
C MET A 466 1.88 -10.62 -4.50
N GLY A 467 0.57 -10.47 -4.25
CA GLY A 467 -0.17 -9.21 -4.31
C GLY A 467 -1.21 -9.24 -5.42
N ARG A 468 -2.45 -8.86 -5.11
CA ARG A 468 -3.59 -8.85 -6.05
C ARG A 468 -3.50 -7.75 -7.08
N VAL A 469 -3.96 -8.06 -8.29
CA VAL A 469 -4.11 -7.08 -9.36
C VAL A 469 -4.95 -5.89 -8.87
N ASN A 470 -4.41 -4.68 -9.01
CA ASN A 470 -4.96 -3.46 -8.43
C ASN A 470 -5.52 -2.46 -9.44
N TYR A 471 -5.28 -2.69 -10.73
CA TYR A 471 -5.72 -1.84 -11.83
C TYR A 471 -6.37 -2.65 -12.96
N GLY A 472 -7.37 -2.05 -13.62
CA GLY A 472 -8.08 -2.66 -14.74
C GLY A 472 -9.00 -3.83 -14.35
N ARG A 473 -9.48 -4.55 -15.38
CA ARG A 473 -10.58 -5.54 -15.28
C ARG A 473 -10.30 -6.75 -14.36
N TYR A 474 -9.05 -7.14 -14.18
CA TYR A 474 -8.67 -8.41 -13.55
C TYR A 474 -8.43 -8.31 -12.04
N ASN A 475 -9.04 -7.33 -11.38
CA ASN A 475 -8.92 -7.10 -9.94
C ASN A 475 -9.69 -8.11 -9.07
N ASN A 476 -10.49 -9.00 -9.68
CA ASN A 476 -11.09 -10.17 -9.04
C ASN A 476 -10.09 -11.33 -8.91
N ASP A 477 -9.00 -11.09 -8.17
CA ASP A 477 -7.79 -11.93 -8.18
C ASP A 477 -7.73 -12.90 -6.97
N PHE A 478 -8.20 -14.14 -7.16
CA PHE A 478 -8.52 -15.10 -6.09
C PHE A 478 -7.31 -15.64 -5.31
N LYS A 479 -6.19 -15.91 -5.98
CA LYS A 479 -4.95 -16.54 -5.43
C LYS A 479 -5.09 -18.01 -5.01
N GLY A 480 -3.93 -18.68 -4.94
CA GLY A 480 -3.82 -20.11 -4.68
C GLY A 480 -3.72 -20.94 -5.96
N LEU A 481 -4.07 -22.22 -5.87
CA LEU A 481 -4.29 -23.08 -7.03
C LEU A 481 -5.71 -22.86 -7.56
N VAL A 482 -5.89 -21.85 -8.43
CA VAL A 482 -7.20 -21.48 -9.02
C VAL A 482 -7.64 -22.40 -10.17
N SER A 483 -6.82 -23.39 -10.52
CA SER A 483 -7.21 -24.53 -11.35
C SER A 483 -6.39 -25.78 -10.96
N ASN A 484 -6.89 -26.96 -11.33
CA ASN A 484 -6.18 -28.22 -11.12
C ASN A 484 -4.74 -28.22 -11.68
N LEU A 485 -3.89 -29.03 -11.05
CA LEU A 485 -2.56 -29.42 -11.56
C LEU A 485 -2.62 -30.83 -12.18
N SER A 486 -1.75 -31.09 -13.15
CA SER A 486 -1.65 -32.39 -13.83
C SER A 486 -0.21 -32.91 -13.87
N LEU A 487 -0.05 -34.22 -13.68
CA LEU A 487 1.23 -34.94 -13.68
C LEU A 487 1.34 -35.84 -14.93
N GLY A 488 1.80 -35.25 -16.03
CA GLY A 488 1.53 -35.74 -17.38
C GLY A 488 0.03 -35.74 -17.65
N GLN A 489 -0.51 -36.84 -18.18
CA GLN A 489 -1.94 -36.94 -18.53
C GLN A 489 -2.89 -37.17 -17.34
N VAL A 490 -2.40 -37.16 -16.10
CA VAL A 490 -3.21 -37.44 -14.89
C VAL A 490 -3.43 -36.16 -14.09
N THR A 491 -4.68 -35.73 -13.98
CA THR A 491 -5.09 -34.65 -13.05
C THR A 491 -4.87 -35.09 -11.60
N LEU A 492 -4.25 -34.23 -10.79
CA LEU A 492 -4.01 -34.50 -9.37
C LEU A 492 -5.24 -34.17 -8.53
N ILE A 493 -5.58 -35.08 -7.63
CA ILE A 493 -6.75 -35.06 -6.75
C ILE A 493 -6.35 -35.31 -5.29
N ASP A 494 -7.32 -35.30 -4.38
CA ASP A 494 -7.20 -35.66 -2.97
C ASP A 494 -6.09 -34.87 -2.26
N TRP A 495 -6.40 -33.60 -2.04
CA TRP A 495 -5.52 -32.58 -1.49
C TRP A 495 -5.74 -32.40 0.01
N GLU A 496 -4.65 -32.33 0.77
CA GLU A 496 -4.57 -31.78 2.12
C GLU A 496 -4.04 -30.34 2.03
N ILE A 497 -4.86 -29.36 2.39
CA ILE A 497 -4.57 -27.93 2.18
C ILE A 497 -4.41 -27.25 3.53
N TYR A 498 -3.25 -26.65 3.77
CA TYR A 498 -2.87 -26.03 5.03
C TYR A 498 -2.79 -24.50 4.87
N PRO A 499 -3.75 -23.74 5.41
CA PRO A 499 -3.60 -22.33 5.70
C PRO A 499 -2.46 -22.11 6.72
N LEU A 500 -1.61 -21.09 6.53
CA LEU A 500 -0.40 -20.87 7.35
C LEU A 500 -0.43 -19.50 8.05
N ASP A 501 -0.61 -19.50 9.37
CA ASP A 501 -0.69 -18.30 10.22
C ASP A 501 0.70 -17.77 10.63
N ILE A 502 1.54 -17.49 9.62
CA ILE A 502 2.97 -17.21 9.81
C ILE A 502 3.21 -15.93 10.64
N ASP A 503 2.47 -14.84 10.40
CA ASP A 503 2.64 -13.59 11.15
C ASP A 503 2.40 -13.78 12.66
N SER A 504 1.39 -14.57 13.02
CA SER A 504 1.04 -14.91 14.41
C SER A 504 2.16 -15.72 15.09
N VAL A 505 2.62 -16.79 14.44
CA VAL A 505 3.69 -17.66 14.96
C VAL A 505 5.02 -16.91 15.09
N VAL A 506 5.37 -16.07 14.12
CA VAL A 506 6.58 -15.23 14.18
C VAL A 506 6.45 -14.14 15.24
N GLY A 507 5.27 -13.54 15.41
CA GLY A 507 4.98 -12.55 16.46
C GLY A 507 5.04 -13.12 17.89
N HIS A 508 4.59 -14.36 18.08
CA HIS A 508 4.72 -15.08 19.36
C HIS A 508 6.11 -15.73 19.56
N GLY A 509 6.92 -15.79 18.51
CA GLY A 509 8.25 -16.40 18.49
C GLY A 509 8.21 -17.87 18.09
N LEU A 510 8.93 -18.20 17.02
CA LEU A 510 9.19 -19.57 16.60
C LEU A 510 9.93 -20.34 17.72
N ASN A 511 9.23 -21.27 18.37
CA ASN A 511 9.77 -22.09 19.44
C ASN A 511 10.31 -23.40 18.86
N SER A 512 11.63 -23.60 18.85
CA SER A 512 12.27 -24.83 18.36
C SER A 512 11.90 -26.07 19.17
N ARG A 513 10.80 -26.74 18.79
CA ARG A 513 10.35 -28.02 19.37
C ARG A 513 11.00 -29.24 18.69
N GLY A 514 12.33 -29.25 18.60
CA GLY A 514 13.06 -30.39 18.03
C GLY A 514 14.59 -30.23 18.08
N ASP A 515 15.24 -31.19 18.73
CA ASP A 515 16.66 -31.58 18.64
C ASP A 515 17.71 -30.55 18.15
N GLU A 516 18.66 -30.20 19.03
CA GLU A 516 19.98 -29.66 18.61
C GLU A 516 20.85 -30.72 17.89
N SER A 517 20.33 -31.93 17.69
CA SER A 517 21.04 -33.13 17.23
C SER A 517 20.55 -33.65 15.89
N LYS A 518 20.80 -32.89 14.79
CA LYS A 518 20.71 -33.39 13.40
C LYS A 518 21.48 -32.58 12.36
N THR A 519 22.74 -32.26 12.65
CA THR A 519 23.72 -31.85 11.64
C THR A 519 24.16 -33.03 10.74
N SER A 520 23.20 -33.67 10.07
CA SER A 520 23.46 -34.73 9.10
C SER A 520 24.11 -34.13 7.85
N GLY A 521 25.44 -34.29 7.75
CA GLY A 521 26.27 -33.75 6.67
C GLY A 521 26.04 -34.41 5.31
N GLY A 522 24.89 -34.12 4.69
CA GLY A 522 24.71 -34.26 3.25
C GLY A 522 25.41 -33.12 2.50
N ASN A 523 25.76 -33.34 1.23
CA ASN A 523 26.17 -32.24 0.36
C ASN A 523 25.00 -31.23 0.24
N PRO A 524 25.25 -29.91 0.32
CA PRO A 524 24.19 -28.93 0.10
C PRO A 524 23.65 -29.07 -1.33
N SER A 525 22.34 -29.33 -1.45
CA SER A 525 21.63 -29.17 -2.71
C SER A 525 21.68 -27.69 -3.12
N ARG A 526 21.68 -27.43 -4.43
CA ARG A 526 21.69 -26.03 -4.93
C ARG A 526 20.38 -25.33 -4.58
N ASP A 527 19.28 -26.06 -4.70
CA ASP A 527 17.94 -25.63 -4.32
C ASP A 527 17.65 -26.08 -2.88
N ALA A 528 17.07 -25.20 -2.06
CA ALA A 528 16.74 -25.47 -0.66
C ALA A 528 15.22 -25.50 -0.45
N ALA A 529 14.73 -26.33 0.48
CA ALA A 529 13.31 -26.31 0.83
C ALA A 529 12.96 -24.99 1.55
N PRO A 530 11.76 -24.41 1.32
CA PRO A 530 11.33 -23.19 2.01
C PRO A 530 11.48 -23.28 3.53
N ALA A 531 12.17 -22.31 4.12
CA ALA A 531 12.66 -22.43 5.50
C ALA A 531 12.79 -21.10 6.24
N PHE A 532 12.64 -21.18 7.56
CA PHE A 532 12.81 -20.10 8.50
C PHE A 532 14.24 -20.03 9.05
N TYR A 533 14.71 -18.81 9.20
CA TYR A 533 16.04 -18.44 9.67
C TYR A 533 15.86 -17.33 10.72
N THR A 534 16.56 -17.39 11.86
CA THR A 534 16.49 -16.30 12.86
C THR A 534 17.86 -15.80 13.30
N GLY A 535 18.02 -14.48 13.28
CA GLY A 535 19.15 -13.78 13.89
C GLY A 535 18.74 -13.05 15.17
N ARG A 536 19.71 -12.66 15.99
CA ARG A 536 19.54 -11.72 17.11
C ARG A 536 20.60 -10.63 17.08
N PHE A 537 20.22 -9.41 17.43
CA PHE A 537 21.17 -8.29 17.56
C PHE A 537 20.81 -7.29 18.65
N SER A 538 21.81 -6.86 19.40
CA SER A 538 21.63 -5.89 20.48
C SER A 538 22.08 -4.50 20.03
N ILE A 539 21.24 -3.50 20.26
CA ILE A 539 21.58 -2.09 20.08
C ILE A 539 22.00 -1.55 21.47
N PRO A 540 23.13 -0.85 21.63
CA PRO A 540 23.54 -0.33 22.94
C PRO A 540 22.51 0.63 23.54
N SER A 541 22.17 0.43 24.81
CA SER A 541 21.30 1.32 25.59
C SER A 541 22.04 2.57 26.08
N GLY A 542 21.28 3.63 26.35
CA GLY A 542 21.83 4.89 26.91
C GLY A 542 22.56 5.79 25.91
N ILE A 543 22.66 5.41 24.64
CA ILE A 543 23.13 6.30 23.56
C ILE A 543 21.91 7.10 23.04
N PRO A 544 21.88 8.44 23.15
CA PRO A 544 20.69 9.23 22.82
C PRO A 544 20.19 9.08 21.38
N ASP A 545 21.13 8.89 20.44
CA ASP A 545 20.84 8.80 19.01
C ASP A 545 20.61 7.34 18.55
N LEU A 546 20.24 6.38 19.42
CA LEU A 546 19.97 4.99 19.04
C LEU A 546 18.65 4.46 19.64
N PRO A 547 17.85 3.67 18.90
CA PRO A 547 18.06 3.18 17.53
C PRO A 547 17.93 4.25 16.44
N GLN A 548 18.35 3.93 15.22
CA GLN A 548 18.19 4.76 14.02
C GLN A 548 17.46 3.99 12.93
N ASP A 549 16.94 4.74 11.95
CA ASP A 549 16.52 4.17 10.67
C ASP A 549 17.73 3.48 10.01
N THR A 550 17.44 2.43 9.24
CA THR A 550 18.43 1.64 8.52
C THR A 550 17.73 0.90 7.37
N TYR A 551 18.51 0.31 6.45
CA TYR A 551 18.01 -0.55 5.39
C TYR A 551 18.61 -1.94 5.53
N ILE A 552 17.93 -2.99 5.08
CA ILE A 552 18.42 -4.38 5.18
C ILE A 552 18.60 -5.03 3.81
N LYS A 553 19.80 -5.59 3.58
CA LYS A 553 20.29 -6.23 2.36
C LYS A 553 20.49 -7.74 2.56
N PHE A 554 20.39 -8.49 1.48
CA PHE A 554 20.30 -9.95 1.51
C PHE A 554 21.35 -10.63 0.60
N PRO A 555 22.66 -10.59 0.96
CA PRO A 555 23.73 -11.12 0.11
C PRO A 555 23.68 -12.64 -0.05
N GLY A 556 23.34 -13.10 -1.26
CA GLY A 556 23.26 -14.52 -1.61
C GLY A 556 22.02 -15.26 -1.10
N TRP A 557 21.01 -14.52 -0.63
CA TRP A 557 19.63 -15.02 -0.51
C TRP A 557 18.91 -14.79 -1.83
N THR A 558 17.79 -15.48 -2.04
CA THR A 558 17.13 -15.51 -3.35
C THR A 558 15.79 -14.80 -3.30
N LYS A 559 14.81 -15.33 -2.54
CA LYS A 559 13.49 -14.71 -2.41
C LYS A 559 12.86 -15.07 -1.07
N GLY A 560 12.22 -14.10 -0.43
CA GLY A 560 11.53 -14.38 0.83
C GLY A 560 10.77 -13.23 1.46
N GLN A 561 10.44 -13.45 2.73
CA GLN A 561 9.77 -12.49 3.63
C GLN A 561 10.64 -12.27 4.87
N ILE A 562 10.60 -11.08 5.47
CA ILE A 562 11.36 -10.77 6.69
C ILE A 562 10.51 -10.05 7.75
N TRP A 563 10.75 -10.43 9.02
CA TRP A 563 10.20 -9.79 10.22
C TRP A 563 11.33 -9.34 11.14
N ILE A 564 11.14 -8.22 11.83
CA ILE A 564 11.98 -7.80 12.96
C ILE A 564 11.07 -7.52 14.16
N ASN A 565 11.36 -8.15 15.30
CA ASN A 565 10.55 -8.06 16.53
C ASN A 565 9.04 -8.36 16.30
N GLY A 566 8.74 -9.27 15.36
CA GLY A 566 7.37 -9.62 14.95
C GLY A 566 6.74 -8.66 13.91
N PHE A 567 7.33 -7.49 13.65
CA PHE A 567 6.85 -6.58 12.60
C PHE A 567 7.30 -7.08 11.21
N ASN A 568 6.34 -7.34 10.33
CA ASN A 568 6.57 -7.85 8.98
C ASN A 568 7.00 -6.71 8.03
N LEU A 569 8.28 -6.66 7.69
CA LEU A 569 8.86 -5.61 6.85
C LEU A 569 8.45 -5.72 5.37
N GLY A 570 8.09 -6.92 4.92
CA GLY A 570 7.71 -7.19 3.53
C GLY A 570 8.60 -8.22 2.83
N ARG A 571 8.54 -8.21 1.49
CA ARG A 571 9.18 -9.19 0.59
C ARG A 571 10.57 -8.73 0.16
N TYR A 572 11.54 -9.63 0.04
CA TYR A 572 12.83 -9.39 -0.61
C TYR A 572 13.03 -10.27 -1.84
N TRP A 573 13.69 -9.74 -2.89
CA TRP A 573 13.99 -10.50 -4.12
C TRP A 573 15.24 -9.98 -4.88
N PRO A 574 16.42 -9.97 -4.25
CA PRO A 574 17.63 -9.35 -4.81
C PRO A 574 18.09 -9.98 -6.13
N VAL A 575 17.74 -11.25 -6.42
CA VAL A 575 18.07 -11.89 -7.72
C VAL A 575 17.22 -11.40 -8.89
N ARG A 576 16.10 -10.71 -8.62
CA ARG A 576 15.25 -10.08 -9.66
C ARG A 576 15.31 -8.56 -9.65
N GLY A 577 15.46 -7.91 -8.49
CA GLY A 577 15.53 -6.46 -8.40
C GLY A 577 14.23 -5.76 -8.87
N PRO A 578 14.22 -4.42 -9.02
CA PRO A 578 15.37 -3.53 -8.85
C PRO A 578 15.72 -3.30 -7.37
N GLN A 579 14.77 -3.57 -6.47
CA GLN A 579 14.95 -3.53 -5.02
C GLN A 579 15.86 -4.68 -4.52
N VAL A 580 16.94 -4.30 -3.84
CA VAL A 580 17.88 -5.21 -3.13
C VAL A 580 17.87 -4.98 -1.61
N THR A 581 17.42 -3.80 -1.14
CA THR A 581 17.25 -3.48 0.28
C THR A 581 15.80 -3.17 0.66
N LEU A 582 15.38 -3.55 1.87
CA LEU A 582 14.14 -3.06 2.49
C LEU A 582 14.44 -1.95 3.52
N PHE A 583 13.55 -0.97 3.66
CA PHE A 583 13.61 0.02 4.76
C PHE A 583 13.25 -0.62 6.10
N VAL A 584 13.95 -0.22 7.17
CA VAL A 584 13.73 -0.66 8.56
C VAL A 584 13.55 0.58 9.45
N PRO A 585 12.32 0.87 9.91
CA PRO A 585 12.04 2.04 10.74
C PRO A 585 12.57 1.87 12.17
N SER A 586 13.23 2.89 12.72
CA SER A 586 13.85 2.84 14.05
C SER A 586 12.91 2.41 15.18
N ASN A 587 11.63 2.73 15.07
CA ASN A 587 10.62 2.50 16.11
C ASN A 587 10.18 1.04 16.26
N ILE A 588 10.61 0.12 15.38
CA ILE A 588 10.45 -1.33 15.60
C ILE A 588 11.68 -1.96 16.26
N LEU A 589 12.77 -1.18 16.42
CA LEU A 589 14.01 -1.60 17.04
C LEU A 589 14.06 -1.20 18.51
N VAL A 590 14.77 -1.98 19.32
CA VAL A 590 14.94 -1.75 20.76
C VAL A 590 16.40 -1.86 21.18
N SER A 591 16.77 -1.11 22.21
CA SER A 591 18.07 -1.17 22.89
C SER A 591 17.99 -1.76 24.31
N SER A 592 16.78 -2.06 24.79
CA SER A 592 16.53 -2.70 26.10
C SER A 592 16.68 -4.22 26.08
N SER A 593 16.65 -4.85 24.91
CA SER A 593 16.78 -6.30 24.72
C SER A 593 17.35 -6.63 23.32
N PRO A 594 17.80 -7.87 23.07
CA PRO A 594 18.19 -8.30 21.73
C PRO A 594 16.98 -8.31 20.79
N ASN A 595 17.11 -7.61 19.67
CA ASN A 595 16.14 -7.62 18.58
C ASN A 595 16.14 -8.99 17.90
N ASN A 596 14.97 -9.61 17.74
CA ASN A 596 14.81 -10.84 16.97
C ASN A 596 14.59 -10.49 15.49
N ILE A 597 15.28 -11.18 14.60
CA ILE A 597 15.03 -11.14 13.15
C ILE A 597 14.55 -12.52 12.73
N THR A 598 13.51 -12.60 11.91
CA THR A 598 13.07 -13.85 11.25
C THR A 598 13.04 -13.64 9.74
N VAL A 599 13.61 -14.57 8.99
CA VAL A 599 13.62 -14.58 7.51
C VAL A 599 13.01 -15.89 7.05
N LEU A 600 12.03 -15.84 6.16
CA LEU A 600 11.49 -17.00 5.43
C LEU A 600 12.06 -16.96 4.00
N GLU A 601 13.04 -17.81 3.70
CA GLU A 601 13.59 -17.99 2.35
C GLU A 601 12.81 -19.10 1.63
N LEU A 602 12.61 -18.93 0.32
CA LEU A 602 11.67 -19.71 -0.47
C LEU A 602 12.32 -20.48 -1.63
N GLU A 603 13.54 -20.11 -2.05
CA GLU A 603 14.19 -20.67 -3.24
C GLU A 603 15.62 -21.19 -2.93
N GLN A 604 16.52 -20.31 -2.48
CA GLN A 604 17.89 -20.69 -2.13
C GLN A 604 18.48 -19.71 -1.11
N SER A 605 18.98 -20.25 0.00
CA SER A 605 19.69 -19.48 1.04
C SER A 605 21.21 -19.52 0.83
N PRO A 606 21.98 -18.54 1.35
CA PRO A 606 23.44 -18.59 1.35
C PRO A 606 24.01 -19.60 2.36
N CYS A 607 23.17 -20.14 3.25
CA CYS A 607 23.58 -20.90 4.41
C CYS A 607 24.07 -22.29 4.03
N GLY A 608 25.33 -22.60 4.36
CA GLY A 608 26.02 -23.83 3.92
C GLY A 608 26.80 -23.69 2.61
N ILE A 609 26.65 -22.56 1.89
CA ILE A 609 27.44 -22.22 0.69
C ILE A 609 28.42 -21.08 1.00
N GLN A 610 27.96 -20.06 1.72
CA GLN A 610 28.74 -18.91 2.18
C GLN A 610 28.29 -18.47 3.59
N LYS A 611 28.64 -17.26 4.01
CA LYS A 611 28.19 -16.69 5.28
C LYS A 611 26.65 -16.59 5.31
N CYS A 612 26.01 -17.31 6.23
CA CYS A 612 24.57 -17.25 6.48
C CYS A 612 24.19 -15.92 7.13
N ALA A 613 24.07 -14.84 6.35
CA ALA A 613 23.92 -13.49 6.87
C ALA A 613 23.09 -12.58 5.98
N ILE A 614 22.28 -11.74 6.61
CA ILE A 614 21.81 -10.46 6.06
C ILE A 614 22.85 -9.37 6.35
N GLU A 615 22.70 -8.20 5.74
CA GLU A 615 23.51 -7.01 6.00
C GLU A 615 22.62 -5.77 6.12
N PHE A 616 22.47 -5.19 7.32
CA PHE A 616 21.91 -3.83 7.38
C PHE A 616 22.92 -2.82 6.79
N VAL A 617 22.45 -1.72 6.20
CA VAL A 617 23.22 -0.69 5.49
C VAL A 617 22.60 0.72 5.65
N ASP A 618 23.39 1.76 5.38
CA ASP A 618 22.99 3.17 5.59
C ASP A 618 22.21 3.82 4.44
N LYS A 619 22.06 3.12 3.32
CA LYS A 619 21.46 3.65 2.08
C LYS A 619 20.61 2.60 1.38
N PRO A 620 19.52 3.02 0.71
CA PRO A 620 18.75 2.12 -0.12
C PRO A 620 19.55 1.70 -1.36
N ASP A 621 19.44 0.43 -1.70
CA ASP A 621 19.81 -0.17 -2.98
C ASP A 621 18.51 -0.61 -3.66
N ILE A 622 17.84 0.35 -4.31
CA ILE A 622 16.54 0.16 -4.98
C ILE A 622 16.63 0.17 -6.51
N ASN A 623 17.84 0.30 -7.07
CA ASN A 623 18.09 0.41 -8.51
C ASN A 623 19.25 -0.51 -8.95
N ALA A 624 19.19 -1.77 -8.53
CA ALA A 624 20.22 -2.75 -8.85
C ALA A 624 20.11 -3.27 -10.29
N THR A 625 21.25 -3.43 -10.97
CA THR A 625 21.31 -3.90 -12.36
C THR A 625 20.83 -5.35 -12.49
N LEU A 626 19.77 -5.55 -13.27
CA LEU A 626 19.17 -6.85 -13.58
C LEU A 626 20.21 -7.79 -14.23
N GLN A 627 20.54 -8.91 -13.58
CA GLN A 627 21.34 -9.99 -14.20
C GLN A 627 20.50 -11.01 -15.00
N TYR A 628 19.16 -10.95 -14.89
CA TYR A 628 18.28 -12.04 -15.31
C TYR A 628 18.02 -12.10 -16.83
N GLU A 629 18.27 -11.04 -17.60
CA GLU A 629 18.08 -11.02 -19.06
C GLU A 629 19.39 -10.81 -19.83
N ASN A 630 20.11 -11.90 -20.08
CA ASN A 630 21.24 -11.92 -21.02
C ASN A 630 21.07 -12.96 -22.15
N ASN A 631 19.82 -13.36 -22.44
CA ASN A 631 19.54 -14.36 -23.48
C ASN A 631 18.19 -14.21 -24.22
N THR A 632 17.65 -12.98 -24.28
CA THR A 632 16.51 -12.61 -25.15
C THR A 632 16.89 -11.38 -25.98
N ARG A 633 16.34 -11.26 -27.20
CA ARG A 633 16.73 -10.20 -28.15
C ARG A 633 16.31 -8.82 -27.64
N LYS A 634 17.17 -7.80 -27.89
CA LYS A 634 16.80 -6.39 -27.80
C LYS A 634 15.50 -6.11 -28.58
N LEU A 635 14.41 -5.88 -27.86
CA LEU A 635 13.18 -5.33 -28.39
C LEU A 635 13.04 -3.90 -27.87
N PHE A 636 13.48 -2.93 -28.68
CA PHE A 636 13.00 -1.56 -28.58
C PHE A 636 11.56 -1.49 -29.11
N THR A 637 10.62 -2.08 -28.37
CA THR A 637 9.19 -1.85 -28.59
C THR A 637 8.80 -0.52 -27.96
N LYS A 638 8.47 0.42 -28.83
CA LYS A 638 7.89 1.74 -28.51
C LYS A 638 6.68 1.57 -27.59
N ASP A 639 6.54 2.44 -26.59
CA ASP A 639 5.53 2.30 -25.53
C ASP A 639 4.10 2.17 -26.08
N LEU A 640 3.45 1.04 -25.78
CA LEU A 640 2.06 0.71 -26.16
C LEU A 640 1.09 0.87 -24.98
N TRP A 641 1.41 1.76 -24.05
CA TRP A 641 0.54 2.14 -22.92
C TRP A 641 -0.48 3.24 -23.29
N LEU A 642 -0.61 3.59 -24.57
CA LEU A 642 -1.47 4.67 -25.10
C LEU A 642 -2.11 4.32 -26.45
N ASP A 643 -2.73 3.14 -26.59
CA ASP A 643 -3.87 2.94 -27.52
C ASP A 643 -4.72 1.71 -27.10
N PRO A 644 -6.05 1.72 -27.28
CA PRO A 644 -6.95 0.71 -26.70
C PRO A 644 -7.35 -0.44 -27.65
N LEU A 645 -7.69 -1.59 -27.05
CA LEU A 645 -8.54 -2.65 -27.60
C LEU A 645 -9.51 -3.15 -26.51
#